data_AF-A0AAW3X3J4-F1
#
_entry.id   AF-A0AAW3X3J4-F1
#
_cell.length_a   1.000
_cell.length_b   1.000
_cell.length_c   1.000
_cell.angle_alpha   90.00
_cell.angle_beta   90.00
_cell.angle_gamma   90.00
#
_symmetry.space_group_name_H-M   'P 1'
#
loop_
_entity.id
_entity.type
_entity.pdbx_description
1 polymer ?
#
loop_
_entity_poly.entity_id
_entity_poly.type
_entity_poly.pdbx_seq_one_letter_code
_entity_poly.pdbx_strand_id
1 'polypeptide(L)'
;MTNATTIQNLELSRGTWEIVLNGSNVLEGKGKGVGGVGLKIKENVSATIKAGTAPASLTAKNSPTTGTSRDGSSGIAVEGNLTIESGTIEATADGGENSASFSGGIVVGSNGTLNINGGAVTAAGTGKNGVFVRGNFRMKGGSLTATGSRKPGIENEGTFELSGGTISTKSNSGGIGFLQGRGSVTIKANELNTDRLNITGNSSFTVARGGKVTSGSTIINSGTLTNEGEFVSNGPFVKEKDGTFINKGTISGNGSLPDDLKQKPGNITVNQAEISAGYRDNRSIDVPSLAGIHQPDRAGNLQYELAEYTGSDKGEGTINEKTGQLTVTKAGVFKIEVNTQESGFYKAGENPVCITLTVNKAKFPDSWNLSVTATSDEYRGAQGYPAAAISASGIPKGAGYEYQLKRTKNTDDLQEDQWKSECPKIVNVAESGQFVFVRVTVDNYESKVFCSDNRTSITERRFADTKVTLEPENVIYNGQSWEPKIKVVENWQGASGDAVDRADYTIQYWTYWTGTDNRIVTERKDVGTYTVYLLGQRNYTNESKQAILTIDKCKLNARITGDSFDKVYDGTTDIREEQNLSVQLYSDSGTPDSQDVRADQVNLAYQSADVGEHDIEAANITLAGDNAKNYELTENSTSIKGNIVARDFASMTVSADPLTYNGTEQKPQIHASVETGLSNVSPDAVVFTYSKNGVDYQSEIPGFTDAGTYQVYVKASMDNFNDAVKTLNVTVQQAPSSSGSHSGGGGKGGGGKGSSGKGSSGKGSSGKSSSGSSSTVTKDSQKGYRSEEQGVITGASNQAVNDGYSHWIKDARGWWLRYSDGTWPMGNTGAFHWEKVNGRWWAFGAEGYLSTGWIHDTLHQGWFYMDENQGMLTGWQFINGKWYYLNPNQDGSAGIMYSKRRTPDGWYVKEDGSWDEEAGR
;
A
#
# COMPACT_ATOMS: atom_id res chain seq x y z
N MET A 1 23.51 56.80 90.40
CA MET A 1 24.81 56.41 91.00
C MET A 1 25.91 56.86 90.05
N THR A 2 26.92 57.57 90.54
CA THR A 2 28.05 58.05 89.72
C THR A 2 29.27 57.20 90.01
N ASN A 3 29.77 56.51 88.97
CA ASN A 3 30.90 55.56 88.90
C ASN A 3 30.57 54.12 89.33
N ALA A 4 30.96 53.16 88.48
CA ALA A 4 30.58 51.75 88.47
C ALA A 4 30.62 51.05 89.85
N THR A 5 29.46 50.92 90.49
CA THR A 5 29.25 50.12 91.70
C THR A 5 28.36 48.93 91.37
N THR A 6 28.90 47.72 91.50
CA THR A 6 28.09 46.49 91.49
C THR A 6 27.30 46.44 92.79
N ILE A 7 25.97 46.43 92.70
CA ILE A 7 25.10 46.13 93.85
C ILE A 7 24.72 44.65 93.75
N GLN A 8 24.62 43.96 94.89
CA GLN A 8 24.16 42.57 94.92
C GLN A 8 22.73 42.48 94.36
N ASN A 9 21.73 43.04 95.01
CA ASN A 9 20.37 43.08 94.48
C ASN A 9 19.66 44.38 94.83
N LEU A 10 18.64 44.74 94.04
CA LEU A 10 17.75 45.86 94.33
C LEU A 10 16.31 45.36 94.47
N GLU A 11 15.75 45.47 95.68
CA GLU A 11 14.35 45.17 95.97
C GLU A 11 13.60 46.44 96.34
N LEU A 12 12.57 46.78 95.57
CA LEU A 12 11.65 47.87 95.86
C LEU A 12 10.40 47.28 96.51
N SER A 13 10.21 47.56 97.81
CA SER A 13 9.18 46.93 98.64
C SER A 13 7.90 47.75 98.84
N ARG A 14 7.96 49.08 98.73
CA ARG A 14 6.83 50.02 98.89
C ARG A 14 7.09 51.32 98.12
N GLY A 15 6.04 52.03 97.70
CA GLY A 15 6.13 53.38 97.14
C GLY A 15 6.25 53.46 95.60
N THR A 16 6.50 54.68 95.11
CA THR A 16 6.75 54.97 93.69
C THR A 16 8.21 55.41 93.52
N TRP A 17 8.92 54.78 92.59
CA TRP A 17 10.35 54.94 92.42
C TRP A 17 10.72 55.40 91.01
N GLU A 18 11.79 56.17 90.93
CA GLU A 18 12.45 56.51 89.68
C GLU A 18 13.92 56.06 89.75
N ILE A 19 14.31 55.21 88.80
CA ILE A 19 15.65 54.64 88.66
C ILE A 19 16.33 55.34 87.48
N VAL A 20 17.24 56.27 87.80
CA VAL A 20 18.01 57.02 86.78
C VAL A 20 19.36 56.35 86.54
N LEU A 21 19.54 55.79 85.35
CA LEU A 21 20.76 55.12 84.93
C LEU A 21 21.82 56.16 84.51
N ASN A 22 23.02 56.08 85.09
CA ASN A 22 24.17 56.87 84.67
C ASN A 22 25.34 55.91 84.41
N GLY A 23 25.91 55.93 83.21
CA GLY A 23 26.95 54.98 82.81
C GLY A 23 26.48 53.52 82.86
N SER A 24 27.39 52.60 83.19
CA SER A 24 27.10 51.16 83.30
C SER A 24 26.76 50.75 84.74
N ASN A 25 25.61 50.11 84.93
CA ASN A 25 25.09 49.70 86.24
C ASN A 25 24.87 48.18 86.25
N VAL A 26 25.28 47.49 87.31
CA VAL A 26 25.17 46.02 87.42
C VAL A 26 24.48 45.63 88.73
N LEU A 27 23.47 44.76 88.62
CA LEU A 27 22.78 44.11 89.74
C LEU A 27 23.02 42.59 89.64
N GLU A 28 23.69 42.00 90.63
CA GLU A 28 24.04 40.57 90.66
C GLU A 28 23.32 39.81 91.79
N GLY A 29 22.07 39.42 91.55
CA GLY A 29 21.27 38.69 92.53
C GLY A 29 21.94 37.36 92.87
N LYS A 30 22.37 37.18 94.12
CA LYS A 30 23.03 35.98 94.66
C LYS A 30 22.32 35.50 95.91
N GLY A 31 21.80 34.26 95.89
CA GLY A 31 21.22 33.60 97.07
C GLY A 31 19.76 33.16 96.92
N LYS A 32 19.11 32.88 98.06
CA LYS A 32 17.74 32.36 98.13
C LYS A 32 16.68 33.46 98.05
N GLY A 33 15.51 33.14 97.52
CA GLY A 33 14.35 34.02 97.48
C GLY A 33 14.62 35.32 96.71
N VAL A 34 14.37 36.47 97.33
CA VAL A 34 14.61 37.78 96.71
C VAL A 34 16.11 38.12 96.57
N GLY A 35 16.96 37.54 97.42
CA GLY A 35 18.41 37.78 97.35
C GLY A 35 19.05 37.32 96.04
N GLY A 36 18.44 36.34 95.35
CA GLY A 36 18.88 35.85 94.05
C GLY A 36 18.23 36.52 92.84
N VAL A 37 17.50 37.63 93.01
CA VAL A 37 16.93 38.39 91.88
C VAL A 37 17.70 39.69 91.73
N GLY A 38 18.15 40.05 90.52
CA GLY A 38 18.90 41.29 90.30
C GLY A 38 18.07 42.54 90.64
N LEU A 39 16.90 42.68 90.01
CA LEU A 39 15.92 43.73 90.30
C LEU A 39 14.55 43.14 90.61
N LYS A 40 13.99 43.43 91.79
CA LYS A 40 12.64 43.01 92.18
C LYS A 40 11.73 44.20 92.48
N ILE A 41 10.58 44.24 91.80
CA ILE A 41 9.48 45.17 92.06
C ILE A 41 8.37 44.38 92.75
N LYS A 42 8.10 44.65 94.04
CA LYS A 42 7.03 43.97 94.78
C LYS A 42 5.64 44.44 94.36
N GLU A 43 4.62 43.67 94.78
CA GLU A 43 3.22 44.04 94.63
C GLU A 43 2.94 45.45 95.20
N ASN A 44 2.06 46.20 94.55
CA ASN A 44 1.70 47.57 94.91
C ASN A 44 2.87 48.59 94.87
N VAL A 45 3.98 48.25 94.22
CA VAL A 45 5.12 49.16 93.96
C VAL A 45 5.11 49.59 92.51
N SER A 46 5.42 50.86 92.24
CA SER A 46 5.65 51.35 90.87
C SER A 46 7.09 51.84 90.73
N ALA A 47 7.76 51.50 89.63
CA ALA A 47 9.11 51.94 89.34
C ALA A 47 9.25 52.35 87.87
N THR A 48 9.98 53.44 87.61
CA THR A 48 10.29 53.90 86.26
C THR A 48 11.81 53.93 86.04
N ILE A 49 12.31 53.26 85.01
CA ILE A 49 13.71 53.29 84.60
C ILE A 49 13.88 54.29 83.46
N LYS A 50 14.83 55.22 83.60
CA LYS A 50 15.21 56.17 82.54
C LYS A 50 16.72 56.37 82.46
N ALA A 51 17.24 56.62 81.27
CA ALA A 51 18.63 57.05 81.08
C ALA A 51 18.80 58.50 81.55
N GLY A 52 19.84 58.75 82.36
CA GLY A 52 20.26 60.10 82.75
C GLY A 52 21.10 60.75 81.65
N THR A 53 22.39 60.38 81.59
CA THR A 53 23.28 60.76 80.47
C THR A 53 23.59 59.53 79.63
N ALA A 54 23.22 59.55 78.35
CA ALA A 54 23.51 58.45 77.42
C ALA A 54 25.01 58.39 77.05
N PRO A 55 25.61 57.20 76.85
CA PRO A 55 25.02 55.88 76.98
C PRO A 55 24.87 55.45 78.45
N ALA A 56 23.70 54.92 78.80
CA ALA A 56 23.41 54.41 80.15
C ALA A 56 22.79 53.02 80.08
N SER A 57 23.30 52.09 80.90
CA SER A 57 22.87 50.69 80.90
C SER A 57 22.61 50.15 82.30
N LEU A 58 21.76 49.12 82.35
CA LEU A 58 21.50 48.29 83.52
C LEU A 58 21.61 46.81 83.12
N THR A 59 22.55 46.11 83.71
CA THR A 59 22.68 44.66 83.60
C THR A 59 22.19 44.02 84.91
N ALA A 60 21.03 43.35 84.86
CA ALA A 60 20.42 42.66 86.00
C ALA A 60 20.51 41.14 85.80
N LYS A 61 21.28 40.47 86.65
CA LYS A 61 21.57 39.04 86.53
C LYS A 61 21.15 38.30 87.80
N ASN A 62 20.74 37.04 87.67
CA ASN A 62 20.79 36.12 88.80
C ASN A 62 22.08 35.27 88.74
N SER A 63 22.46 34.72 89.89
CA SER A 63 23.52 33.74 90.03
C SER A 63 23.07 32.73 91.10
N PRO A 64 22.56 31.55 90.69
CA PRO A 64 22.11 30.53 91.63
C PRO A 64 23.30 30.03 92.46
N THR A 65 23.15 29.89 93.78
CA THR A 65 24.24 29.51 94.69
C THR A 65 23.99 28.21 95.45
N THR A 66 22.76 27.66 95.42
CA THR A 66 22.42 26.47 96.21
C THR A 66 21.89 25.30 95.39
N GLY A 67 21.54 25.49 94.11
CA GLY A 67 21.03 24.41 93.25
C GLY A 67 19.71 23.85 93.75
N THR A 68 18.89 24.68 94.41
CA THR A 68 17.56 24.31 94.90
C THR A 68 16.49 25.24 94.34
N SER A 69 15.23 24.83 94.40
CA SER A 69 14.09 25.63 93.90
C SER A 69 13.87 26.93 94.67
N ARG A 70 14.65 27.13 95.75
CA ARG A 70 14.66 28.32 96.59
C ARG A 70 15.63 29.40 96.11
N ASP A 71 16.50 29.15 95.13
CA ASP A 71 17.37 30.17 94.55
C ASP A 71 16.55 31.23 93.82
N GLY A 72 16.91 32.51 94.02
CA GLY A 72 16.31 33.59 93.24
C GLY A 72 16.61 33.39 91.75
N SER A 73 15.57 33.52 90.95
CA SER A 73 15.49 32.80 89.69
C SER A 73 15.45 33.69 88.45
N SER A 74 15.47 35.02 88.60
CA SER A 74 15.27 35.96 87.49
C SER A 74 16.23 37.14 87.54
N GLY A 75 16.59 37.68 86.37
CA GLY A 75 17.35 38.94 86.29
C GLY A 75 16.50 40.10 86.80
N ILE A 76 15.27 40.21 86.27
CA ILE A 76 14.25 41.18 86.70
C ILE A 76 12.96 40.45 87.02
N ALA A 77 12.37 40.71 88.20
CA ALA A 77 11.06 40.20 88.60
C ALA A 77 10.09 41.34 88.91
N VAL A 78 8.93 41.33 88.26
CA VAL A 78 7.92 42.40 88.33
C VAL A 78 6.61 41.83 88.88
N GLU A 79 6.34 42.05 90.17
CA GLU A 79 5.05 41.76 90.83
C GLU A 79 4.18 43.02 90.99
N GLY A 80 4.79 44.21 90.90
CA GLY A 80 4.12 45.52 90.85
C GLY A 80 4.10 46.10 89.44
N ASN A 81 4.41 47.38 89.27
CA ASN A 81 4.49 48.05 87.98
C ASN A 81 5.93 48.50 87.70
N LEU A 82 6.50 48.05 86.58
CA LEU A 82 7.78 48.52 86.07
C LEU A 82 7.57 49.18 84.72
N THR A 83 8.04 50.42 84.56
CA THR A 83 8.06 51.14 83.29
C THR A 83 9.51 51.39 82.87
N ILE A 84 9.86 51.03 81.64
CA ILE A 84 11.17 51.33 81.03
C ILE A 84 10.95 52.41 79.97
N GLU A 85 11.43 53.63 80.25
CA GLU A 85 11.32 54.76 79.33
C GLU A 85 12.51 54.83 78.36
N SER A 86 13.73 54.54 78.83
CA SER A 86 14.96 54.63 78.03
C SER A 86 16.15 53.91 78.69
N GLY A 87 17.23 53.73 77.93
CA GLY A 87 18.46 53.06 78.36
C GLY A 87 18.62 51.66 77.76
N THR A 88 19.79 51.06 77.98
CA THR A 88 20.09 49.67 77.57
C THR A 88 19.94 48.74 78.77
N ILE A 89 18.96 47.85 78.74
CA ILE A 89 18.64 46.92 79.84
C ILE A 89 19.02 45.51 79.41
N GLU A 90 19.84 44.83 80.19
CA GLU A 90 20.22 43.44 79.97
C GLU A 90 19.80 42.63 81.19
N ALA A 91 18.78 41.79 81.04
CA ALA A 91 18.23 40.96 82.09
C ALA A 91 18.56 39.49 81.79
N THR A 92 19.44 38.88 82.58
CA THR A 92 19.87 37.49 82.33
C THR A 92 19.50 36.58 83.49
N ALA A 93 18.99 35.40 83.18
CA ALA A 93 18.72 34.36 84.15
C ALA A 93 19.40 33.02 83.78
N ASP A 94 20.13 32.42 84.71
CA ASP A 94 20.66 31.06 84.61
C ASP A 94 19.91 30.13 85.57
N GLY A 95 19.46 28.99 85.04
CA GLY A 95 18.67 28.02 85.75
C GLY A 95 19.46 27.06 86.65
N GLY A 96 20.72 26.74 86.36
CA GLY A 96 21.44 25.67 87.07
C GLY A 96 20.65 24.34 87.20
N GLU A 97 21.06 23.44 88.11
CA GLU A 97 20.34 22.19 88.42
C GLU A 97 19.32 22.39 89.55
N ASN A 98 18.06 22.73 89.22
CA ASN A 98 16.89 22.81 90.13
C ASN A 98 16.39 24.19 90.61
N SER A 99 16.56 25.28 89.85
CA SER A 99 15.87 26.56 90.18
C SER A 99 14.36 26.57 89.84
N ALA A 100 13.58 27.46 90.48
CA ALA A 100 12.11 27.55 90.37
C ALA A 100 11.57 27.49 88.92
N SER A 101 10.49 26.74 88.68
CA SER A 101 9.93 26.48 87.35
C SER A 101 9.43 27.75 86.63
N PHE A 102 8.97 28.75 87.38
CA PHE A 102 8.41 30.01 86.88
C PHE A 102 9.45 31.12 86.95
N SER A 103 10.37 31.14 85.98
CA SER A 103 11.47 32.10 85.97
C SER A 103 12.06 32.37 84.59
N GLY A 104 12.73 33.52 84.45
CA GLY A 104 13.31 33.98 83.20
C GLY A 104 14.21 35.20 83.36
N GLY A 105 14.85 35.62 82.27
CA GLY A 105 15.61 36.88 82.25
C GLY A 105 14.76 38.02 82.81
N ILE A 106 13.52 38.11 82.34
CA ILE A 106 12.46 38.94 82.92
C ILE A 106 11.24 38.08 83.26
N VAL A 107 10.66 38.29 84.45
CA VAL A 107 9.38 37.69 84.83
C VAL A 107 8.39 38.77 85.22
N VAL A 108 7.18 38.68 84.67
CA VAL A 108 6.03 39.48 85.08
C VAL A 108 5.07 38.55 85.81
N GLY A 109 4.98 38.69 87.13
CA GLY A 109 4.07 37.90 87.96
C GLY A 109 2.61 38.24 87.71
N SER A 110 1.68 37.50 88.33
CA SER A 110 0.24 37.60 88.04
C SER A 110 -0.36 38.99 88.32
N ASN A 111 0.16 39.70 89.32
CA ASN A 111 -0.23 41.08 89.65
C ASN A 111 0.68 42.12 88.96
N GLY A 112 1.71 41.64 88.25
CA GLY A 112 2.74 42.45 87.64
C GLY A 112 2.28 43.16 86.37
N THR A 113 2.85 44.34 86.12
CA THR A 113 2.76 45.05 84.85
C THR A 113 4.14 45.52 84.42
N LEU A 114 4.60 45.08 83.25
CA LEU A 114 5.80 45.61 82.60
C LEU A 114 5.39 46.49 81.42
N ASN A 115 5.78 47.76 81.46
CA ASN A 115 5.64 48.70 80.36
C ASN A 115 7.02 49.00 79.76
N ILE A 116 7.16 48.91 78.44
CA ILE A 116 8.35 49.34 77.71
C ILE A 116 7.93 50.44 76.75
N ASN A 117 8.28 51.68 77.08
CA ASN A 117 7.99 52.87 76.26
C ASN A 117 9.17 53.23 75.35
N GLY A 118 10.40 52.82 75.69
CA GLY A 118 11.61 53.07 74.91
C GLY A 118 12.84 52.31 75.42
N GLY A 119 13.99 52.54 74.79
CA GLY A 119 15.26 51.87 75.10
C GLY A 119 15.45 50.53 74.39
N ALA A 120 16.57 49.86 74.71
CA ALA A 120 16.93 48.55 74.17
C ALA A 120 16.98 47.54 75.31
N VAL A 121 16.09 46.54 75.30
CA VAL A 121 15.96 45.52 76.33
C VAL A 121 16.38 44.17 75.77
N THR A 122 17.30 43.50 76.45
CA THR A 122 17.71 42.12 76.17
C THR A 122 17.34 41.27 77.37
N ALA A 123 16.56 40.22 77.15
CA ALA A 123 16.13 39.28 78.19
C ALA A 123 16.59 37.86 77.81
N ALA A 124 17.56 37.31 78.51
CA ALA A 124 18.16 36.02 78.17
C ALA A 124 18.02 35.00 79.30
N GLY A 125 17.43 33.83 79.02
CA GLY A 125 17.27 32.72 79.94
C GLY A 125 18.05 31.48 79.51
N THR A 126 18.99 31.01 80.32
CA THR A 126 19.69 29.74 80.11
C THR A 126 19.01 28.63 80.92
N GLY A 127 18.35 27.68 80.24
CA GLY A 127 17.46 26.72 80.91
C GLY A 127 16.15 27.32 81.42
N LYS A 128 15.89 28.59 81.07
CA LYS A 128 14.79 29.45 81.54
C LYS A 128 14.19 30.25 80.38
N ASN A 129 13.03 30.86 80.62
CA ASN A 129 12.42 31.75 79.64
C ASN A 129 13.27 33.01 79.46
N GLY A 130 13.29 33.59 78.26
CA GLY A 130 13.82 34.95 78.10
C GLY A 130 12.93 35.94 78.85
N VAL A 131 11.63 35.95 78.50
CA VAL A 131 10.58 36.66 79.21
C VAL A 131 9.43 35.71 79.55
N PHE A 132 8.95 35.73 80.78
CA PHE A 132 7.76 34.97 81.19
C PHE A 132 6.69 35.91 81.75
N VAL A 133 5.49 35.89 81.18
CA VAL A 133 4.42 36.86 81.47
C VAL A 133 3.19 36.14 82.00
N ARG A 134 2.81 36.42 83.25
CA ARG A 134 1.55 35.96 83.87
C ARG A 134 0.56 37.11 84.11
N GLY A 135 1.08 38.32 84.30
CA GLY A 135 0.29 39.54 84.46
C GLY A 135 0.12 40.28 83.14
N ASN A 136 0.60 41.53 83.09
CA ASN A 136 0.45 42.42 81.93
C ASN A 136 1.80 42.82 81.34
N PHE A 137 1.98 42.60 80.05
CA PHE A 137 3.09 43.14 79.27
C PHE A 137 2.55 44.15 78.26
N ARG A 138 3.12 45.36 78.24
CA ARG A 138 2.77 46.42 77.28
C ARG A 138 4.03 47.03 76.71
N MET A 139 4.11 47.12 75.40
CA MET A 139 5.21 47.79 74.71
C MET A 139 4.67 48.84 73.74
N LYS A 140 5.17 50.07 73.87
CA LYS A 140 4.79 51.25 73.07
C LYS A 140 5.96 51.81 72.25
N GLY A 141 7.19 51.42 72.55
CA GLY A 141 8.39 51.86 71.84
C GLY A 141 9.63 51.06 72.26
N GLY A 142 10.78 51.36 71.66
CA GLY A 142 12.05 50.66 71.91
C GLY A 142 12.17 49.32 71.20
N SER A 143 13.11 48.49 71.65
CA SER A 143 13.34 47.14 71.13
C SER A 143 13.49 46.11 72.26
N LEU A 144 12.91 44.93 72.11
CA LEU A 144 13.08 43.79 73.02
C LEU A 144 13.66 42.59 72.27
N THR A 145 14.82 42.10 72.71
CA THR A 145 15.37 40.82 72.28
C THR A 145 15.21 39.80 73.41
N ALA A 146 14.43 38.75 73.18
CA ALA A 146 14.15 37.71 74.18
C ALA A 146 14.66 36.34 73.74
N THR A 147 15.57 35.76 74.50
CA THR A 147 16.23 34.50 74.14
C THR A 147 16.09 33.47 75.24
N GLY A 148 15.59 32.28 74.90
CA GLY A 148 15.49 31.14 75.82
C GLY A 148 16.31 29.94 75.34
N SER A 149 16.95 29.22 76.26
CA SER A 149 17.62 27.94 75.98
C SER A 149 16.90 26.82 76.71
N ARG A 150 16.51 25.74 76.00
CA ARG A 150 15.61 24.65 76.47
C ARG A 150 14.19 25.10 76.89
N LYS A 151 13.92 26.40 76.87
CA LYS A 151 12.66 27.06 77.22
C LYS A 151 12.36 28.17 76.21
N PRO A 152 11.11 28.65 76.12
CA PRO A 152 10.73 29.70 75.20
C PRO A 152 11.54 31.01 75.32
N GLY A 153 11.71 31.71 74.20
CA GLY A 153 12.20 33.10 74.21
C GLY A 153 11.23 34.00 74.99
N ILE A 154 9.95 33.94 74.63
CA ILE A 154 8.84 34.50 75.39
C ILE A 154 7.81 33.40 75.65
N GLU A 155 7.33 33.31 76.88
CA GLU A 155 6.16 32.52 77.23
C GLU A 155 5.12 33.43 77.90
N ASN A 156 3.91 33.48 77.32
CA ASN A 156 2.82 34.29 77.82
C ASN A 156 1.64 33.43 78.30
N GLU A 157 1.23 33.72 79.53
CA GLU A 157 0.03 33.20 80.19
C GLU A 157 -0.95 34.33 80.58
N GLY A 158 -0.57 35.59 80.39
CA GLY A 158 -1.32 36.78 80.78
C GLY A 158 -1.82 37.61 79.58
N THR A 159 -1.80 38.93 79.74
CA THR A 159 -2.13 39.87 78.66
C THR A 159 -0.86 40.48 78.09
N PHE A 160 -0.68 40.37 76.78
CA PHE A 160 0.50 40.86 76.07
C PHE A 160 0.09 41.80 74.93
N GLU A 161 0.56 43.05 74.97
CA GLU A 161 0.24 44.05 73.97
C GLU A 161 1.50 44.70 73.39
N LEU A 162 1.66 44.61 72.07
CA LEU A 162 2.66 45.35 71.31
C LEU A 162 1.96 46.44 70.50
N SER A 163 2.05 47.68 70.97
CA SER A 163 1.45 48.87 70.34
C SER A 163 2.47 49.83 69.71
N GLY A 164 3.77 49.53 69.87
CA GLY A 164 4.88 50.20 69.23
C GLY A 164 6.23 49.61 69.69
N GLY A 165 7.34 49.95 69.03
CA GLY A 165 8.63 49.27 69.16
C GLY A 165 8.74 47.91 68.43
N THR A 166 9.88 47.21 68.55
CA THR A 166 10.12 45.92 67.87
C THR A 166 10.45 44.81 68.87
N ILE A 167 9.99 43.59 68.59
CA ILE A 167 10.31 42.41 69.40
C ILE A 167 11.00 41.36 68.52
N SER A 168 12.11 40.82 68.99
CA SER A 168 12.78 39.67 68.39
C SER A 168 12.90 38.56 69.42
N THR A 169 12.40 37.36 69.10
CA THR A 169 12.45 36.21 70.00
C THR A 169 13.14 35.04 69.35
N LYS A 170 14.00 34.34 70.10
CA LYS A 170 14.71 33.16 69.61
C LYS A 170 14.85 32.09 70.68
N SER A 171 14.83 30.82 70.27
CA SER A 171 15.28 29.71 71.10
C SER A 171 16.58 29.11 70.59
N ASN A 172 17.63 29.15 71.41
CA ASN A 172 18.98 28.70 71.01
C ASN A 172 19.12 27.18 70.82
N SER A 173 18.09 26.40 71.14
CA SER A 173 18.08 24.92 71.05
C SER A 173 17.00 24.38 70.09
N GLY A 174 16.62 25.15 69.06
CA GLY A 174 15.54 24.77 68.13
C GLY A 174 14.16 24.71 68.79
N GLY A 175 14.00 25.37 69.93
CA GLY A 175 12.78 25.42 70.72
C GLY A 175 11.79 26.47 70.22
N ILE A 176 10.94 26.95 71.13
CA ILE A 176 9.87 27.90 70.80
C ILE A 176 10.39 29.33 70.98
N GLY A 177 10.26 30.19 69.98
CA GLY A 177 10.58 31.62 70.14
C GLY A 177 9.54 32.32 70.98
N PHE A 178 8.27 32.17 70.59
CA PHE A 178 7.12 32.73 71.27
C PHE A 178 6.08 31.63 71.56
N LEU A 179 5.85 31.34 72.84
CA LEU A 179 4.80 30.44 73.31
C LEU A 179 3.62 31.26 73.85
N GLN A 180 2.48 31.16 73.20
CA GLN A 180 1.21 31.64 73.71
C GLN A 180 0.47 30.48 74.39
N GLY A 181 0.52 30.42 75.72
CA GLY A 181 -0.01 29.30 76.52
C GLY A 181 -1.36 29.56 77.17
N ARG A 182 -1.59 30.77 77.68
CA ARG A 182 -2.86 31.22 78.27
C ARG A 182 -3.04 32.73 78.06
N GLY A 183 -4.27 33.21 78.21
CA GLY A 183 -4.57 34.63 78.06
C GLY A 183 -4.55 35.09 76.59
N SER A 184 -4.09 36.31 76.36
CA SER A 184 -4.20 36.97 75.05
C SER A 184 -2.95 37.75 74.65
N VAL A 185 -2.63 37.71 73.36
CA VAL A 185 -1.65 38.56 72.70
C VAL A 185 -2.34 39.43 71.66
N THR A 186 -2.04 40.73 71.64
CA THR A 186 -2.44 41.63 70.56
C THR A 186 -1.23 42.41 70.05
N ILE A 187 -0.92 42.25 68.76
CA ILE A 187 0.12 42.97 68.05
C ILE A 187 -0.55 44.04 67.18
N LYS A 188 -0.42 45.32 67.53
CA LYS A 188 -1.09 46.45 66.87
C LYS A 188 -0.19 47.30 65.97
N ALA A 189 1.12 47.29 66.20
CA ALA A 189 2.05 48.11 65.42
C ALA A 189 3.45 47.51 65.35
N ASN A 190 4.22 47.96 64.35
CA ASN A 190 5.59 47.54 64.05
C ASN A 190 5.69 46.02 63.89
N GLU A 191 6.66 45.38 64.52
CA GLU A 191 7.06 44.03 64.15
C GLU A 191 7.42 43.17 65.35
N LEU A 192 6.85 41.96 65.39
CA LEU A 192 7.33 40.85 66.20
C LEU A 192 7.95 39.80 65.28
N ASN A 193 9.22 39.50 65.49
CA ASN A 193 9.97 38.46 64.78
C ASN A 193 10.23 37.28 65.70
N THR A 194 9.84 36.08 65.29
CA THR A 194 9.99 34.85 66.06
C THR A 194 10.43 33.69 65.19
N ASP A 195 11.40 32.90 65.63
CA ASP A 195 11.82 31.67 64.95
C ASP A 195 10.73 30.60 64.94
N ARG A 196 9.97 30.48 66.04
CA ARG A 196 8.82 29.59 66.14
C ARG A 196 7.71 30.21 67.00
N LEU A 197 6.55 30.44 66.37
CA LEU A 197 5.32 30.79 67.06
C LEU A 197 4.55 29.51 67.42
N ASN A 198 4.29 29.29 68.70
CA ASN A 198 3.48 28.18 69.17
C ASN A 198 2.29 28.68 69.99
N ILE A 199 1.08 28.27 69.62
CA ILE A 199 -0.17 28.68 70.26
C ILE A 199 -0.87 27.43 70.80
N THR A 200 -1.11 27.41 72.11
CA THR A 200 -1.68 26.25 72.82
C THR A 200 -2.68 26.67 73.89
N GLY A 201 -3.50 25.72 74.34
CA GLY A 201 -4.58 25.95 75.30
C GLY A 201 -5.65 26.88 74.75
N ASN A 202 -6.60 27.25 75.61
CA ASN A 202 -7.65 28.22 75.27
C ASN A 202 -7.11 29.66 75.27
N SER A 203 -6.13 29.92 74.43
CA SER A 203 -5.40 31.19 74.31
C SER A 203 -5.65 31.85 72.95
N SER A 204 -5.43 33.16 72.89
CA SER A 204 -5.61 33.94 71.65
C SER A 204 -4.35 34.71 71.28
N PHE A 205 -4.03 34.72 70.00
CA PHE A 205 -2.97 35.52 69.41
C PHE A 205 -3.55 36.32 68.24
N THR A 206 -3.61 37.64 68.37
CA THR A 206 -4.18 38.52 67.35
C THR A 206 -3.11 39.43 66.77
N VAL A 207 -2.94 39.38 65.46
CA VAL A 207 -2.23 40.39 64.68
C VAL A 207 -3.28 41.38 64.19
N ALA A 208 -3.40 42.51 64.86
CA ALA A 208 -4.38 43.53 64.52
C ALA A 208 -3.94 44.33 63.27
N ARG A 209 -4.86 45.07 62.66
CA ARG A 209 -4.56 45.99 61.55
C ARG A 209 -3.43 46.95 61.94
N GLY A 210 -2.40 47.04 61.10
CA GLY A 210 -1.18 47.84 61.34
C GLY A 210 -0.07 47.10 62.09
N GLY A 211 -0.35 45.93 62.67
CA GLY A 211 0.65 45.05 63.27
C GLY A 211 1.24 44.09 62.24
N LYS A 212 2.53 43.75 62.42
CA LYS A 212 3.23 42.74 61.63
C LYS A 212 3.84 41.66 62.52
N VAL A 213 3.68 40.41 62.13
CA VAL A 213 4.34 39.26 62.76
C VAL A 213 5.08 38.45 61.72
N THR A 214 6.37 38.24 61.94
CA THR A 214 7.23 37.40 61.11
C THR A 214 7.58 36.13 61.90
N SER A 215 7.23 34.96 61.34
CA SER A 215 7.41 33.66 61.99
C SER A 215 8.20 32.70 61.10
N GLY A 216 9.28 32.12 61.64
CA GLY A 216 10.06 31.07 60.95
C GLY A 216 9.37 29.71 60.89
N SER A 217 8.48 29.42 61.85
CA SER A 217 7.58 28.26 61.84
C SER A 217 6.40 28.53 62.77
N THR A 218 5.21 28.07 62.42
CA THR A 218 3.99 28.33 63.19
C THR A 218 3.30 27.02 63.52
N ILE A 219 2.95 26.82 64.79
CA ILE A 219 2.20 25.66 65.27
C ILE A 219 1.02 26.15 66.11
N ILE A 220 -0.19 25.72 65.74
CA ILE A 220 -1.42 26.00 66.48
C ILE A 220 -1.95 24.66 67.01
N ASN A 221 -1.71 24.39 68.29
CA ASN A 221 -2.09 23.13 68.95
C ASN A 221 -3.57 23.11 69.37
N SER A 222 -4.02 24.11 70.13
CA SER A 222 -5.40 24.13 70.69
C SER A 222 -5.96 25.53 70.98
N GLY A 223 -5.35 26.58 70.41
CA GLY A 223 -5.76 27.98 70.56
C GLY A 223 -6.10 28.66 69.24
N THR A 224 -6.23 29.98 69.26
CA THR A 224 -6.64 30.78 68.07
C THR A 224 -5.56 31.77 67.63
N LEU A 225 -5.17 31.69 66.36
CA LEU A 225 -4.41 32.73 65.66
C LEU A 225 -5.35 33.51 64.73
N THR A 226 -5.52 34.80 65.00
CA THR A 226 -6.27 35.72 64.15
C THR A 226 -5.32 36.72 63.52
N ASN A 227 -5.25 36.74 62.19
CA ASN A 227 -4.52 37.76 61.44
C ASN A 227 -5.49 38.74 60.77
N GLU A 228 -5.48 39.99 61.20
CA GLU A 228 -6.13 41.14 60.55
C GLU A 228 -5.11 42.17 60.05
N GLY A 229 -3.81 41.98 60.33
CA GLY A 229 -2.68 42.81 59.89
C GLY A 229 -1.82 42.11 58.84
N GLU A 230 -0.51 42.07 59.04
CA GLU A 230 0.45 41.35 58.19
C GLU A 230 1.08 40.17 58.95
N PHE A 231 0.95 38.96 58.39
CA PHE A 231 1.58 37.75 58.93
C PHE A 231 2.55 37.17 57.89
N VAL A 232 3.85 37.23 58.16
CA VAL A 232 4.89 36.68 57.31
C VAL A 232 5.25 35.28 57.81
N SER A 233 4.82 34.24 57.09
CA SER A 233 5.09 32.84 57.40
C SER A 233 6.24 32.31 56.54
N ASN A 234 7.39 32.03 57.16
CA ASN A 234 8.62 31.68 56.48
C ASN A 234 9.05 30.20 56.62
N GLY A 235 8.13 29.33 57.04
CA GLY A 235 8.42 27.91 57.19
C GLY A 235 7.16 27.11 57.49
N PRO A 236 7.30 25.92 58.12
CA PRO A 236 6.17 25.04 58.34
C PRO A 236 5.05 25.71 59.14
N PHE A 237 3.83 25.64 58.61
CA PHE A 237 2.62 26.07 59.28
C PHE A 237 1.77 24.84 59.60
N VAL A 238 1.66 24.51 60.88
CA VAL A 238 0.91 23.35 61.37
C VAL A 238 -0.28 23.84 62.18
N LYS A 239 -1.48 23.36 61.82
CA LYS A 239 -2.71 23.58 62.59
C LYS A 239 -3.26 22.22 63.00
N GLU A 240 -3.17 21.90 64.29
CA GLU A 240 -3.76 20.69 64.85
C GLU A 240 -5.30 20.76 64.83
N LYS A 241 -5.94 19.64 65.16
CA LYS A 241 -7.41 19.51 65.11
C LYS A 241 -8.14 20.57 65.94
N ASP A 242 -7.64 20.86 67.13
CA ASP A 242 -8.26 21.82 68.07
C ASP A 242 -7.74 23.26 67.87
N GLY A 243 -6.80 23.46 66.96
CA GLY A 243 -6.27 24.78 66.60
C GLY A 243 -7.17 25.51 65.60
N THR A 244 -7.30 26.83 65.78
CA THR A 244 -8.07 27.71 64.89
C THR A 244 -7.17 28.77 64.26
N PHE A 245 -7.25 28.92 62.94
CA PHE A 245 -6.60 29.99 62.20
C PHE A 245 -7.64 30.81 61.43
N ILE A 246 -7.64 32.12 61.64
CA ILE A 246 -8.54 33.06 60.96
C ILE A 246 -7.68 34.13 60.30
N ASN A 247 -7.66 34.15 58.96
CA ASN A 247 -6.92 35.16 58.22
C ASN A 247 -7.86 36.11 57.48
N LYS A 248 -7.90 37.37 57.92
CA LYS A 248 -8.57 38.51 57.26
C LYS A 248 -7.57 39.56 56.74
N GLY A 249 -6.33 39.51 57.22
CA GLY A 249 -5.22 40.37 56.82
C GLY A 249 -4.45 39.83 55.62
N THR A 250 -3.22 40.32 55.45
CA THR A 250 -2.27 39.84 54.44
C THR A 250 -1.41 38.74 55.04
N ILE A 251 -1.27 37.64 54.30
CA ILE A 251 -0.27 36.59 54.59
C ILE A 251 0.75 36.55 53.46
N SER A 252 2.03 36.48 53.82
CA SER A 252 3.16 36.49 52.90
C SER A 252 4.30 35.62 53.46
N GLY A 253 5.44 35.57 52.76
CA GLY A 253 6.62 34.82 53.16
C GLY A 253 6.98 33.73 52.17
N ASN A 254 7.91 32.85 52.55
CA ASN A 254 8.35 31.71 51.72
C ASN A 254 7.84 30.34 52.23
N GLY A 255 6.98 30.33 53.24
CA GLY A 255 6.32 29.12 53.75
C GLY A 255 5.08 28.71 52.94
N SER A 256 4.29 27.79 53.51
CA SER A 256 3.05 27.31 52.92
C SER A 256 1.99 27.04 53.99
N LEU A 257 0.73 27.25 53.65
CA LEU A 257 -0.41 26.84 54.45
C LEU A 257 -0.85 25.41 54.09
N PRO A 258 -1.40 24.65 55.06
CA PRO A 258 -2.25 23.50 54.78
C PRO A 258 -3.37 23.81 53.77
N ASP A 259 -3.75 22.83 52.95
CA ASP A 259 -4.68 23.04 51.82
C ASP A 259 -6.08 23.52 52.25
N ASP A 260 -6.53 23.11 53.44
CA ASP A 260 -7.79 23.56 54.03
C ASP A 260 -7.76 25.03 54.47
N LEU A 261 -6.56 25.58 54.68
CA LEU A 261 -6.33 26.97 55.11
C LEU A 261 -5.91 27.92 53.99
N LYS A 262 -5.50 27.40 52.82
CA LYS A 262 -5.18 28.23 51.65
C LYS A 262 -6.38 29.09 51.27
N GLN A 263 -6.11 30.34 50.92
CA GLN A 263 -7.15 31.31 50.58
C GLN A 263 -7.61 31.15 49.12
N LYS A 264 -8.87 31.50 48.86
CA LYS A 264 -9.34 31.68 47.49
C LYS A 264 -8.63 32.90 46.89
N PRO A 265 -8.14 32.82 45.64
CA PRO A 265 -7.50 33.94 44.98
C PRO A 265 -8.51 35.06 44.70
N GLY A 266 -8.02 36.30 44.55
CA GLY A 266 -8.81 37.42 44.02
C GLY A 266 -9.18 37.23 42.55
N ASN A 267 -10.03 38.11 42.02
CA ASN A 267 -10.46 38.05 40.63
C ASN A 267 -9.43 38.70 39.70
N ILE A 268 -9.11 38.01 38.59
CA ILE A 268 -8.34 38.58 37.48
C ILE A 268 -9.16 39.70 36.83
N THR A 269 -8.53 40.84 36.55
CA THR A 269 -9.18 41.96 35.84
C THR A 269 -8.68 42.02 34.41
N VAL A 270 -9.59 42.22 33.46
CA VAL A 270 -9.30 42.34 32.02
C VAL A 270 -10.02 43.57 31.47
N ASN A 271 -9.31 44.40 30.71
CA ASN A 271 -9.89 45.59 30.08
C ASN A 271 -10.72 45.23 28.84
N GLN A 272 -10.22 44.32 28.00
CA GLN A 272 -10.88 43.90 26.77
C GLN A 272 -10.67 42.40 26.51
N ALA A 273 -11.77 41.64 26.47
CA ALA A 273 -11.74 40.18 26.25
C ALA A 273 -11.71 39.79 24.76
N GLU A 274 -12.20 40.65 23.86
CA GLU A 274 -12.16 40.44 22.41
C GLU A 274 -11.18 41.43 21.77
N ILE A 275 -10.02 40.95 21.36
CA ILE A 275 -8.92 41.77 20.85
C ILE A 275 -8.53 41.34 19.43
N SER A 276 -7.87 42.25 18.70
CA SER A 276 -7.37 41.95 17.36
C SER A 276 -5.97 42.51 17.16
N ALA A 277 -5.16 41.81 16.37
CA ALA A 277 -3.83 42.24 15.98
C ALA A 277 -3.54 41.84 14.53
N GLY A 278 -2.74 42.62 13.81
CA GLY A 278 -2.21 42.20 12.52
C GLY A 278 -1.00 41.29 12.69
N TYR A 279 -0.83 40.30 11.81
CA TYR A 279 0.41 39.53 11.72
C TYR A 279 1.58 40.48 11.40
N ARG A 280 2.69 40.36 12.16
CA ARG A 280 3.90 41.19 12.03
C ARG A 280 5.15 40.29 12.04
N ASP A 281 6.26 40.82 11.51
CA ASP A 281 7.48 40.08 11.17
C ASP A 281 8.17 39.32 12.32
N ASN A 282 7.79 39.55 13.58
CA ASN A 282 8.37 38.86 14.74
C ASN A 282 7.51 37.70 15.29
N ARG A 283 6.37 37.40 14.67
CA ARG A 283 5.47 36.27 15.03
C ARG A 283 4.98 36.24 16.48
N SER A 284 5.27 37.26 17.28
CA SER A 284 5.06 37.26 18.73
C SER A 284 4.13 38.39 19.14
N ILE A 285 3.08 38.06 19.90
CA ILE A 285 2.05 38.98 20.39
C ILE A 285 2.02 38.92 21.92
N ASP A 286 2.17 40.06 22.56
CA ASP A 286 2.01 40.22 24.01
C ASP A 286 0.50 40.35 24.34
N VAL A 287 -0.12 39.21 24.66
CA VAL A 287 -1.56 39.12 24.94
C VAL A 287 -1.94 39.88 26.22
N PRO A 288 -1.19 39.77 27.35
CA PRO A 288 -1.48 40.52 28.57
C PRO A 288 -1.53 42.03 28.36
N SER A 289 -0.55 42.59 27.64
CA SER A 289 -0.52 44.02 27.34
C SER A 289 -1.67 44.43 26.41
N LEU A 290 -2.02 43.60 25.44
CA LEU A 290 -3.08 43.90 24.45
C LEU A 290 -4.48 43.84 25.05
N ALA A 291 -4.77 42.85 25.90
CA ALA A 291 -6.07 42.68 26.57
C ALA A 291 -6.19 43.49 27.89
N GLY A 292 -5.08 44.05 28.40
CA GLY A 292 -5.03 44.75 29.67
C GLY A 292 -5.32 43.81 30.84
N ILE A 293 -4.57 42.72 30.95
CA ILE A 293 -4.74 41.69 31.98
C ILE A 293 -3.95 42.06 33.23
N HIS A 294 -4.62 42.09 34.38
CA HIS A 294 -4.03 42.46 35.67
C HIS A 294 -4.19 41.34 36.70
N GLN A 295 -3.06 40.95 37.32
CA GLN A 295 -3.03 39.98 38.41
C GLN A 295 -3.61 40.60 39.69
N PRO A 296 -4.47 39.87 40.43
CA PRO A 296 -4.97 40.33 41.72
C PRO A 296 -3.89 40.30 42.82
N ASP A 297 -3.98 41.24 43.78
CA ASP A 297 -3.03 41.36 44.90
C ASP A 297 -2.94 40.10 45.79
N ARG A 298 -3.99 39.27 45.79
CA ARG A 298 -4.14 38.08 46.64
C ARG A 298 -4.33 36.82 45.81
N ALA A 299 -3.29 36.36 45.12
CA ALA A 299 -3.31 35.12 44.35
C ALA A 299 -1.89 34.60 44.09
N GLY A 300 -1.79 33.39 43.54
CA GLY A 300 -0.58 32.96 42.84
C GLY A 300 -0.39 33.69 41.50
N ASN A 301 0.71 33.41 40.82
CA ASN A 301 1.04 34.01 39.52
C ASN A 301 -0.03 33.66 38.47
N LEU A 302 -0.17 34.53 37.46
CA LEU A 302 -1.02 34.21 36.31
C LEU A 302 -0.41 33.07 35.49
N GLN A 303 -1.29 32.23 34.95
CA GLN A 303 -0.99 31.21 33.94
C GLN A 303 -1.86 31.42 32.70
N TYR A 304 -1.31 31.11 31.53
CA TYR A 304 -1.95 31.28 30.24
C TYR A 304 -1.96 29.97 29.46
N GLU A 305 -3.09 29.62 28.88
CA GLU A 305 -3.24 28.39 28.09
C GLU A 305 -4.07 28.65 26.84
N LEU A 306 -3.77 27.94 25.75
CA LEU A 306 -4.62 27.95 24.56
C LEU A 306 -5.77 26.97 24.76
N ALA A 307 -6.99 27.50 24.80
CA ALA A 307 -8.19 26.67 24.87
C ALA A 307 -8.43 25.92 23.55
N GLU A 308 -8.93 24.69 23.65
CA GLU A 308 -9.32 23.93 22.47
C GLU A 308 -10.50 24.60 21.75
N TYR A 309 -10.35 24.72 20.43
CA TYR A 309 -11.33 25.32 19.53
C TYR A 309 -11.24 24.63 18.17
N THR A 310 -12.36 24.50 17.46
CA THR A 310 -12.46 23.80 16.16
C THR A 310 -13.16 24.62 15.08
N GLY A 311 -13.09 25.96 15.17
CA GLY A 311 -13.56 26.83 14.08
C GLY A 311 -12.68 26.77 12.84
N SER A 312 -13.29 27.00 11.68
CA SER A 312 -12.58 27.08 10.39
C SER A 312 -11.59 28.26 10.31
N ASP A 313 -11.78 29.27 11.16
CA ASP A 313 -10.94 30.46 11.33
C ASP A 313 -9.88 30.30 12.44
N LYS A 314 -9.74 29.11 13.04
CA LYS A 314 -8.78 28.84 14.11
C LYS A 314 -7.36 29.20 13.69
N GLY A 315 -6.69 29.99 14.53
CA GLY A 315 -5.25 30.25 14.42
C GLY A 315 -4.41 29.10 15.01
N GLU A 316 -3.19 28.94 14.51
CA GLU A 316 -2.22 27.97 15.02
C GLU A 316 -1.02 28.70 15.62
N GLY A 317 -0.54 28.22 16.77
CA GLY A 317 0.53 28.85 17.51
C GLY A 317 0.77 28.22 18.89
N THR A 318 1.68 28.82 19.65
CA THR A 318 1.99 28.42 21.03
C THR A 318 1.97 29.63 21.95
N ILE A 319 1.49 29.47 23.18
CA ILE A 319 1.50 30.54 24.19
C ILE A 319 2.48 30.18 25.30
N ASN A 320 3.27 31.16 25.75
CA ASN A 320 4.10 30.98 26.93
C ASN A 320 3.22 31.01 28.20
N GLU A 321 3.19 29.90 28.93
CA GLU A 321 2.33 29.71 30.11
C GLU A 321 2.54 30.75 31.21
N LYS A 322 3.72 31.37 31.31
CA LYS A 322 4.05 32.34 32.36
C LYS A 322 3.90 33.78 31.93
N THR A 323 4.24 34.08 30.67
CA THR A 323 4.29 35.47 30.18
C THR A 323 3.07 35.85 29.34
N GLY A 324 2.27 34.89 28.88
CA GLY A 324 1.14 35.15 27.97
C GLY A 324 1.58 35.57 26.57
N GLN A 325 2.85 35.40 26.22
CA GLN A 325 3.36 35.73 24.90
C GLN A 325 2.95 34.66 23.88
N LEU A 326 2.14 35.04 22.90
CA LEU A 326 1.65 34.15 21.83
C LEU A 326 2.60 34.19 20.63
N THR A 327 3.08 33.02 20.20
CA THR A 327 3.81 32.84 18.94
C THR A 327 2.87 32.27 17.88
N VAL A 328 2.64 33.02 16.79
CA VAL A 328 1.69 32.67 15.74
C VAL A 328 2.40 31.94 14.59
N THR A 329 1.97 30.71 14.30
CA THR A 329 2.39 29.97 13.09
C THR A 329 1.39 30.17 11.95
N LYS A 330 0.09 30.29 12.27
CA LYS A 330 -0.99 30.57 11.32
C LYS A 330 -1.99 31.57 11.89
N ALA A 331 -2.23 32.65 11.15
CA ALA A 331 -3.18 33.69 11.48
C ALA A 331 -4.61 33.14 11.54
N GLY A 332 -5.41 33.68 12.45
CA GLY A 332 -6.75 33.20 12.78
C GLY A 332 -7.16 33.60 14.19
N VAL A 333 -8.18 32.94 14.72
CA VAL A 333 -8.75 33.19 16.04
C VAL A 333 -8.11 32.26 17.08
N PHE A 334 -7.65 32.83 18.18
CA PHE A 334 -7.09 32.16 19.35
C PHE A 334 -8.01 32.37 20.55
N LYS A 335 -8.36 31.28 21.23
CA LYS A 335 -9.05 31.30 22.53
C LYS A 335 -8.00 31.03 23.60
N ILE A 336 -7.83 31.96 24.54
CA ILE A 336 -6.78 31.93 25.56
C ILE A 336 -7.44 31.96 26.92
N GLU A 337 -7.17 30.95 27.75
CA GLU A 337 -7.60 30.90 29.13
C GLU A 337 -6.51 31.47 30.03
N VAL A 338 -6.93 32.35 30.94
CA VAL A 338 -6.04 32.97 31.92
C VAL A 338 -6.55 32.65 33.31
N ASN A 339 -5.68 32.05 34.13
CA ASN A 339 -6.03 31.62 35.48
C ASN A 339 -4.93 32.01 36.48
N THR A 340 -5.22 31.95 37.78
CA THR A 340 -4.21 32.09 38.84
C THR A 340 -3.71 30.71 39.28
N GLN A 341 -2.39 30.55 39.35
CA GLN A 341 -1.75 29.33 39.82
C GLN A 341 -1.97 29.11 41.32
N GLU A 342 -1.96 27.83 41.71
CA GLU A 342 -1.81 27.48 43.11
C GLU A 342 -0.45 27.97 43.65
N SER A 343 -0.44 28.42 44.89
CA SER A 343 0.77 28.87 45.58
C SER A 343 0.78 28.36 47.02
N GLY A 344 1.85 28.66 47.77
CA GLY A 344 1.94 28.29 49.19
C GLY A 344 0.78 28.81 50.03
N PHE A 345 0.17 29.95 49.67
CA PHE A 345 -0.87 30.61 50.47
C PHE A 345 -2.26 30.63 49.80
N TYR A 346 -2.32 30.48 48.48
CA TYR A 346 -3.55 30.62 47.70
C TYR A 346 -3.84 29.34 46.90
N LYS A 347 -5.12 28.97 46.83
CA LYS A 347 -5.62 27.93 45.93
C LYS A 347 -5.51 28.40 44.46
N ALA A 348 -5.51 27.46 43.52
CA ALA A 348 -5.69 27.80 42.10
C ALA A 348 -7.05 28.47 41.87
N GLY A 349 -7.15 29.30 40.83
CA GLY A 349 -8.42 29.93 40.46
C GLY A 349 -9.38 28.90 39.89
N GLU A 350 -10.63 28.93 40.34
CA GLU A 350 -11.66 27.96 39.93
C GLU A 350 -12.28 28.31 38.56
N ASN A 351 -12.27 29.58 38.16
CA ASN A 351 -12.90 30.06 36.93
C ASN A 351 -11.88 30.86 36.09
N PRO A 352 -11.33 30.28 35.01
CA PRO A 352 -10.43 31.00 34.13
C PRO A 352 -11.16 32.12 33.37
N VAL A 353 -10.44 33.19 33.03
CA VAL A 353 -10.93 34.26 32.16
C VAL A 353 -10.54 33.94 30.72
N CYS A 354 -11.53 33.90 29.82
CA CYS A 354 -11.30 33.61 28.41
C CYS A 354 -11.10 34.88 27.59
N ILE A 355 -9.99 34.95 26.85
CA ILE A 355 -9.64 35.98 25.89
C ILE A 355 -9.79 35.42 24.47
N THR A 356 -10.41 36.20 23.58
CA THR A 356 -10.48 35.91 22.15
C THR A 356 -9.59 36.89 21.40
N LEU A 357 -8.53 36.37 20.78
CA LEU A 357 -7.63 37.16 19.95
C LEU A 357 -7.79 36.77 18.47
N THR A 358 -8.17 37.74 17.64
CA THR A 358 -8.18 37.59 16.18
C THR A 358 -6.88 38.14 15.59
N VAL A 359 -6.09 37.26 14.96
CA VAL A 359 -4.88 37.65 14.24
C VAL A 359 -5.20 37.77 12.75
N ASN A 360 -5.18 38.99 12.24
CA ASN A 360 -5.44 39.27 10.82
C ASN A 360 -4.21 38.97 9.96
N LYS A 361 -4.44 38.43 8.76
CA LYS A 361 -3.37 38.20 7.78
C LYS A 361 -2.71 39.53 7.37
N ALA A 362 -1.41 39.49 7.09
CA ALA A 362 -0.67 40.63 6.56
C ALA A 362 -0.91 40.78 5.05
N LYS A 363 -0.68 41.98 4.50
CA LYS A 363 -0.76 42.22 3.06
C LYS A 363 0.29 41.39 2.32
N PHE A 364 -0.06 40.88 1.14
CA PHE A 364 0.90 40.18 0.27
C PHE A 364 2.10 41.09 -0.03
N PRO A 365 3.35 40.72 0.33
CA PRO A 365 4.51 41.60 0.19
C PRO A 365 4.82 41.99 -1.26
N ASP A 366 5.19 43.26 -1.48
CA ASP A 366 5.56 43.76 -2.82
C ASP A 366 6.85 43.13 -3.37
N SER A 367 7.72 42.62 -2.48
CA SER A 367 8.94 41.89 -2.85
C SER A 367 8.69 40.47 -3.34
N TRP A 368 7.47 39.93 -3.17
CA TRP A 368 7.10 38.60 -3.62
C TRP A 368 6.54 38.65 -5.02
N ASN A 369 7.07 37.80 -5.90
CA ASN A 369 6.65 37.75 -7.29
C ASN A 369 6.51 36.31 -7.80
N LEU A 370 5.60 36.10 -8.75
CA LEU A 370 5.41 34.83 -9.44
C LEU A 370 5.36 35.09 -10.96
N SER A 371 6.31 34.52 -11.69
CA SER A 371 6.24 34.46 -13.15
C SER A 371 5.39 33.26 -13.56
N VAL A 372 4.40 33.47 -14.43
CA VAL A 372 3.53 32.41 -14.96
C VAL A 372 3.71 32.35 -16.47
N THR A 373 4.32 31.27 -16.95
CA THR A 373 4.57 31.05 -18.38
C THR A 373 3.61 29.99 -18.90
N ALA A 374 2.60 30.40 -19.65
CA ALA A 374 1.66 29.47 -20.28
C ALA A 374 2.38 28.59 -21.32
N THR A 375 1.98 27.33 -21.40
CA THR A 375 2.64 26.35 -22.27
C THR A 375 2.35 26.60 -23.74
N SER A 376 3.40 26.51 -24.55
CA SER A 376 3.35 26.68 -26.00
C SER A 376 4.20 25.59 -26.67
N ASP A 377 3.56 24.59 -27.25
CA ASP A 377 4.22 23.42 -27.84
C ASP A 377 3.37 22.78 -28.95
N GLU A 378 3.91 21.78 -29.65
CA GLU A 378 3.18 20.94 -30.60
C GLU A 378 2.39 19.85 -29.85
N TYR A 379 1.24 19.41 -30.39
CA TYR A 379 0.47 18.29 -29.83
C TYR A 379 1.35 17.05 -29.59
N ARG A 380 1.20 16.37 -28.44
CA ARG A 380 2.04 15.22 -28.07
C ARG A 380 1.25 13.99 -27.60
N GLY A 381 0.07 13.78 -28.17
CA GLY A 381 -0.80 12.67 -27.77
C GLY A 381 -1.58 12.95 -26.48
N ALA A 382 -2.17 11.89 -25.91
CA ALA A 382 -3.10 11.98 -24.78
C ALA A 382 -2.49 12.50 -23.47
N GLN A 383 -1.15 12.58 -23.37
CA GLN A 383 -0.48 12.96 -22.12
C GLN A 383 -0.69 14.43 -21.74
N GLY A 384 -0.72 15.35 -22.73
CA GLY A 384 -0.93 16.79 -22.58
C GLY A 384 0.11 17.53 -21.71
N TYR A 385 0.23 18.85 -21.85
CA TYR A 385 1.19 19.64 -21.08
C TYR A 385 0.53 20.25 -19.84
N PRO A 386 1.25 20.40 -18.71
CA PRO A 386 0.81 21.35 -17.68
C PRO A 386 0.52 22.71 -18.32
N ALA A 387 -0.54 23.39 -17.91
CA ALA A 387 -0.99 24.61 -18.57
C ALA A 387 0.02 25.76 -18.45
N ALA A 388 0.82 25.78 -17.38
CA ALA A 388 1.91 26.74 -17.21
C ALA A 388 3.06 26.18 -16.39
N ALA A 389 4.25 26.72 -16.64
CA ALA A 389 5.38 26.67 -15.72
C ALA A 389 5.36 27.93 -14.83
N ILE A 390 5.64 27.76 -13.53
CA ILE A 390 5.71 28.87 -12.58
C ILE A 390 7.11 29.03 -12.00
N SER A 391 7.52 30.27 -11.76
CA SER A 391 8.79 30.59 -11.09
C SER A 391 8.56 31.64 -10.01
N ALA A 392 8.76 31.24 -8.76
CA ALA A 392 8.50 32.06 -7.58
C ALA A 392 9.78 32.76 -7.11
N SER A 393 9.68 34.05 -6.78
CA SER A 393 10.77 34.85 -6.22
C SER A 393 10.29 35.52 -4.94
N GLY A 394 11.07 35.38 -3.86
CA GLY A 394 10.72 35.91 -2.53
C GLY A 394 9.60 35.17 -1.80
N ILE A 395 8.75 34.41 -2.51
CA ILE A 395 7.66 33.63 -1.93
C ILE A 395 8.22 32.43 -1.13
N PRO A 396 7.76 32.19 0.12
CA PRO A 396 8.23 31.10 0.95
C PRO A 396 7.89 29.73 0.38
N LYS A 397 8.74 28.73 0.64
CA LYS A 397 8.62 27.35 0.10
C LYS A 397 7.31 26.63 0.44
N GLY A 398 6.61 27.04 1.50
CA GLY A 398 5.33 26.46 1.92
C GLY A 398 4.09 27.12 1.31
N ALA A 399 4.25 28.01 0.31
CA ALA A 399 3.11 28.63 -0.36
C ALA A 399 2.32 27.61 -1.19
N GLY A 400 0.99 27.73 -1.15
CA GLY A 400 0.07 27.01 -2.03
C GLY A 400 -0.11 27.75 -3.36
N TYR A 401 -0.34 26.99 -4.43
CA TYR A 401 -0.61 27.50 -5.76
C TYR A 401 -1.88 26.86 -6.29
N GLU A 402 -2.87 27.69 -6.62
CA GLU A 402 -4.13 27.23 -7.20
C GLU A 402 -4.30 27.83 -8.59
N TYR A 403 -4.94 27.10 -9.49
CA TYR A 403 -4.97 27.41 -10.92
C TYR A 403 -6.38 27.57 -11.46
N GLN A 404 -6.57 28.53 -12.36
CA GLN A 404 -7.75 28.65 -13.22
C GLN A 404 -7.34 29.00 -14.65
N LEU A 405 -8.15 28.54 -15.61
CA LEU A 405 -7.96 28.82 -17.03
C LEU A 405 -9.12 29.65 -17.55
N LYS A 406 -8.83 30.74 -18.28
CA LYS A 406 -9.86 31.59 -18.91
C LYS A 406 -9.39 32.08 -20.28
N ARG A 407 -10.32 32.38 -21.20
CA ARG A 407 -9.97 32.89 -22.55
C ARG A 407 -9.57 34.36 -22.57
N THR A 408 -9.86 35.09 -21.50
CA THR A 408 -9.62 36.53 -21.30
C THR A 408 -8.59 36.74 -20.18
N LYS A 409 -7.95 37.91 -20.14
CA LYS A 409 -7.11 38.33 -19.00
C LYS A 409 -7.92 38.97 -17.86
N ASN A 410 -9.26 38.96 -17.94
CA ASN A 410 -10.09 39.65 -16.96
C ASN A 410 -10.18 38.82 -15.67
N THR A 411 -9.83 39.43 -14.54
CA THR A 411 -9.92 38.80 -13.22
C THR A 411 -11.36 38.63 -12.73
N ASP A 412 -12.31 39.42 -13.26
CA ASP A 412 -13.73 39.30 -12.88
C ASP A 412 -14.37 37.99 -13.38
N ASP A 413 -13.74 37.31 -14.34
CA ASP A 413 -14.20 36.03 -14.87
C ASP A 413 -13.82 34.83 -13.96
N LEU A 414 -13.04 35.07 -12.90
CA LEU A 414 -12.58 34.07 -11.94
C LEU A 414 -13.67 33.77 -10.92
N GLN A 415 -13.87 32.49 -10.60
CA GLN A 415 -14.91 32.04 -9.67
C GLN A 415 -14.30 31.27 -8.51
N GLU A 416 -14.71 31.54 -7.28
CA GLU A 416 -14.05 31.00 -6.08
C GLU A 416 -14.07 29.46 -6.00
N ASP A 417 -15.12 28.83 -6.50
CA ASP A 417 -15.32 27.38 -6.53
C ASP A 417 -14.57 26.66 -7.67
N GLN A 418 -13.93 27.40 -8.58
CA GLN A 418 -13.25 26.84 -9.75
C GLN A 418 -11.72 26.72 -9.62
N TRP A 419 -11.14 27.14 -8.50
CA TRP A 419 -9.70 27.03 -8.25
C TRP A 419 -9.29 25.56 -8.09
N LYS A 420 -8.26 25.14 -8.83
CA LYS A 420 -7.70 23.79 -8.77
C LYS A 420 -6.36 23.81 -8.06
N SER A 421 -6.11 22.91 -7.11
CA SER A 421 -4.82 22.81 -6.41
C SER A 421 -3.68 22.29 -7.28
N GLU A 422 -4.00 21.63 -8.39
CA GLU A 422 -3.04 21.11 -9.35
C GLU A 422 -3.09 21.89 -10.66
N CYS A 423 -1.93 22.06 -11.30
CA CYS A 423 -1.85 22.73 -12.60
C CYS A 423 -2.60 21.90 -13.65
N PRO A 424 -3.68 22.44 -14.27
CA PRO A 424 -4.45 21.70 -15.26
C PRO A 424 -3.58 21.30 -16.44
N LYS A 425 -3.93 20.20 -17.11
CA LYS A 425 -3.28 19.82 -18.36
C LYS A 425 -4.06 20.33 -19.58
N ILE A 426 -3.34 20.82 -20.58
CA ILE A 426 -3.86 21.11 -21.92
C ILE A 426 -3.42 19.97 -22.83
N VAL A 427 -4.37 19.15 -23.27
CA VAL A 427 -4.07 17.94 -24.04
C VAL A 427 -4.11 18.23 -25.53
N ASN A 428 -5.14 18.95 -25.96
CA ASN A 428 -5.52 19.05 -27.37
C ASN A 428 -5.50 20.51 -27.88
N VAL A 429 -5.44 20.67 -29.20
CA VAL A 429 -5.46 21.99 -29.86
C VAL A 429 -6.71 22.80 -29.47
N ALA A 430 -7.87 22.12 -29.37
CA ALA A 430 -9.14 22.75 -29.01
C ALA A 430 -9.20 23.30 -27.57
N GLU A 431 -8.40 22.75 -26.66
CA GLU A 431 -8.30 23.18 -25.26
C GLU A 431 -7.35 24.37 -25.09
N SER A 432 -6.59 24.70 -26.14
CA SER A 432 -5.63 25.79 -26.13
C SER A 432 -6.27 27.18 -26.20
N GLY A 433 -5.45 28.23 -26.18
CA GLY A 433 -5.90 29.61 -26.26
C GLY A 433 -6.43 30.19 -24.94
N GLN A 434 -5.97 29.67 -23.81
CA GLN A 434 -6.38 30.11 -22.46
C GLN A 434 -5.24 30.78 -21.71
N PHE A 435 -5.51 31.85 -20.97
CA PHE A 435 -4.61 32.39 -19.97
C PHE A 435 -4.66 31.54 -18.71
N VAL A 436 -3.51 31.42 -18.05
CA VAL A 436 -3.37 30.67 -16.79
C VAL A 436 -3.28 31.65 -15.64
N PHE A 437 -4.25 31.58 -14.75
CA PHE A 437 -4.27 32.34 -13.51
C PHE A 437 -3.77 31.45 -12.39
N VAL A 438 -2.86 31.99 -11.57
CA VAL A 438 -2.30 31.30 -10.40
C VAL A 438 -2.54 32.15 -9.17
N ARG A 439 -3.34 31.63 -8.24
CA ARG A 439 -3.54 32.23 -6.92
C ARG A 439 -2.50 31.66 -5.97
N VAL A 440 -1.71 32.55 -5.39
CA VAL A 440 -0.72 32.21 -4.36
C VAL A 440 -1.37 32.39 -3.00
N THR A 441 -1.35 31.32 -2.19
CA THR A 441 -1.86 31.32 -0.82
C THR A 441 -0.71 31.09 0.16
N VAL A 442 -0.63 31.91 1.20
CA VAL A 442 0.35 31.77 2.28
C VAL A 442 -0.40 32.00 3.60
N ASP A 443 -0.21 31.13 4.59
CA ASP A 443 -1.02 31.07 5.81
C ASP A 443 -1.25 32.44 6.48
N ASN A 444 -0.20 33.23 6.61
CA ASN A 444 -0.20 34.50 7.34
C ASN A 444 -0.38 35.74 6.45
N TYR A 445 -0.59 35.56 5.14
CA TYR A 445 -0.68 36.66 4.19
C TYR A 445 -1.95 36.56 3.34
N GLU A 446 -2.52 37.70 2.97
CA GLU A 446 -3.58 37.78 1.96
C GLU A 446 -3.10 37.11 0.66
N SER A 447 -4.00 36.43 -0.05
CA SER A 447 -3.65 35.79 -1.32
C SER A 447 -3.49 36.83 -2.44
N LYS A 448 -2.73 36.46 -3.48
CA LYS A 448 -2.57 37.30 -4.68
C LYS A 448 -2.66 36.44 -5.93
N VAL A 449 -3.33 36.96 -6.95
CA VAL A 449 -3.49 36.28 -8.24
C VAL A 449 -2.51 36.84 -9.27
N PHE A 450 -1.84 35.95 -9.97
CA PHE A 450 -0.95 36.23 -11.10
C PHE A 450 -1.55 35.62 -12.37
N CYS A 451 -1.30 36.25 -13.52
CA CYS A 451 -1.81 35.80 -14.81
C CYS A 451 -0.64 35.63 -15.78
N SER A 452 -0.73 34.62 -16.64
CA SER A 452 0.25 34.43 -17.71
C SER A 452 0.23 35.56 -18.74
N ASP A 453 1.40 35.90 -19.26
CA ASP A 453 1.49 36.94 -20.30
C ASP A 453 0.89 36.47 -21.63
N ASN A 454 1.12 35.21 -21.97
CA ASN A 454 0.63 34.56 -23.18
C ASN A 454 -0.49 33.58 -22.86
N ARG A 455 -1.26 33.22 -23.90
CA ARG A 455 -2.20 32.09 -23.85
C ARG A 455 -1.45 30.78 -24.03
N THR A 456 -2.05 29.70 -23.54
CA THR A 456 -1.65 28.35 -23.94
C THR A 456 -1.74 28.24 -25.46
N SER A 457 -0.78 27.54 -26.07
CA SER A 457 -0.70 27.37 -27.53
C SER A 457 -0.24 25.96 -27.87
N ILE A 458 -1.20 25.05 -28.11
CA ILE A 458 -0.94 23.71 -28.63
C ILE A 458 -1.23 23.76 -30.12
N THR A 459 -0.20 23.51 -30.92
CA THR A 459 -0.29 23.48 -32.39
C THR A 459 -0.53 22.06 -32.90
N GLU A 460 -1.15 21.94 -34.08
CA GLU A 460 -1.39 20.65 -34.74
C GLU A 460 -0.07 19.92 -35.00
N ARG A 461 -0.05 18.60 -34.78
CA ARG A 461 1.07 17.73 -35.18
C ARG A 461 0.86 17.24 -36.61
N ARG A 462 1.94 16.90 -37.32
CA ARG A 462 1.83 16.29 -38.65
C ARG A 462 1.17 14.92 -38.60
N PHE A 463 0.11 14.70 -39.38
CA PHE A 463 -0.48 13.35 -39.50
C PHE A 463 0.49 12.35 -40.15
N ALA A 464 1.49 12.85 -40.91
CA ALA A 464 2.60 12.05 -41.40
C ALA A 464 3.40 11.31 -40.30
N ASP A 465 3.35 11.80 -39.06
CA ASP A 465 4.05 11.21 -37.91
C ASP A 465 3.26 10.08 -37.24
N THR A 466 2.13 9.67 -37.83
CA THR A 466 1.36 8.48 -37.42
C THR A 466 1.74 7.25 -38.23
N LYS A 467 1.45 6.07 -37.68
CA LYS A 467 1.55 4.78 -38.36
C LYS A 467 0.15 4.19 -38.54
N VAL A 468 -0.18 3.84 -39.78
CA VAL A 468 -1.44 3.16 -40.13
C VAL A 468 -1.13 1.72 -40.50
N THR A 469 -1.83 0.77 -39.89
CA THR A 469 -1.76 -0.66 -40.20
C THR A 469 -3.16 -1.24 -40.37
N LEU A 470 -3.24 -2.40 -41.03
CA LEU A 470 -4.47 -3.15 -41.22
C LEU A 470 -4.39 -4.48 -40.46
N GLU A 471 -5.53 -4.99 -39.99
CA GLU A 471 -5.59 -6.32 -39.40
C GLU A 471 -6.80 -7.08 -39.93
N PRO A 472 -6.58 -8.15 -40.72
CA PRO A 472 -5.30 -8.60 -41.31
C PRO A 472 -4.78 -7.69 -42.45
N GLU A 473 -3.46 -7.66 -42.69
CA GLU A 473 -2.84 -6.97 -43.85
C GLU A 473 -2.82 -7.84 -45.11
N ASN A 474 -2.85 -9.17 -44.94
CA ASN A 474 -2.84 -10.15 -46.04
C ASN A 474 -3.91 -11.21 -45.78
N VAL A 475 -4.68 -11.53 -46.81
CA VAL A 475 -5.76 -12.53 -46.77
C VAL A 475 -5.77 -13.37 -48.05
N ILE A 476 -6.35 -14.55 -47.99
CA ILE A 476 -6.53 -15.41 -49.16
C ILE A 476 -7.96 -15.24 -49.68
N TYR A 477 -8.12 -15.19 -51.00
CA TYR A 477 -9.43 -15.13 -51.64
C TYR A 477 -10.37 -16.25 -51.17
N ASN A 478 -11.57 -15.89 -50.75
CA ASN A 478 -12.59 -16.81 -50.23
C ASN A 478 -14.01 -16.51 -50.78
N GLY A 479 -14.11 -15.69 -51.83
CA GLY A 479 -15.39 -15.31 -52.44
C GLY A 479 -16.17 -14.19 -51.74
N GLN A 480 -15.69 -13.68 -50.59
CA GLN A 480 -16.32 -12.60 -49.83
C GLN A 480 -15.49 -11.30 -49.88
N SER A 481 -16.15 -10.15 -49.67
CA SER A 481 -15.45 -8.87 -49.52
C SER A 481 -14.83 -8.75 -48.13
N TRP A 482 -13.60 -8.25 -48.06
CA TRP A 482 -12.85 -8.09 -46.82
C TRP A 482 -12.95 -6.67 -46.23
N GLU A 483 -13.16 -6.59 -44.91
CA GLU A 483 -13.14 -5.34 -44.14
C GLU A 483 -12.09 -5.43 -43.03
N PRO A 484 -10.82 -5.11 -43.33
CA PRO A 484 -9.77 -5.17 -42.31
C PRO A 484 -9.96 -4.08 -41.27
N LYS A 485 -9.59 -4.37 -40.03
CA LYS A 485 -9.56 -3.37 -38.95
C LYS A 485 -8.42 -2.40 -39.20
N ILE A 486 -8.75 -1.11 -39.34
CA ILE A 486 -7.75 -0.05 -39.48
C ILE A 486 -7.27 0.37 -38.09
N LYS A 487 -5.96 0.30 -37.86
CA LYS A 487 -5.31 0.80 -36.65
C LYS A 487 -4.43 1.99 -37.00
N VAL A 488 -4.61 3.09 -36.27
CA VAL A 488 -3.78 4.29 -36.38
C VAL A 488 -3.14 4.53 -35.03
N VAL A 489 -1.82 4.58 -35.00
CA VAL A 489 -1.05 4.80 -33.78
C VAL A 489 -0.05 5.94 -33.95
N GLU A 490 0.27 6.58 -32.84
CA GLU A 490 1.34 7.57 -32.72
C GLU A 490 2.69 6.93 -33.14
N ASN A 491 3.52 7.63 -33.91
CA ASN A 491 4.80 7.12 -34.41
C ASN A 491 5.92 8.19 -34.38
N TRP A 492 6.08 8.83 -33.23
CA TRP A 492 7.11 9.83 -32.96
C TRP A 492 7.66 9.69 -31.52
N GLN A 493 8.80 10.34 -31.23
CA GLN A 493 9.50 10.22 -29.94
C GLN A 493 8.68 10.85 -28.80
N GLY A 494 8.00 10.03 -28.00
CA GLY A 494 7.26 10.45 -26.81
C GLY A 494 5.92 9.74 -26.57
N ALA A 495 5.34 9.11 -27.60
CA ALA A 495 4.07 8.38 -27.48
C ALA A 495 3.94 7.16 -28.44
N SER A 496 5.05 6.68 -29.02
CA SER A 496 5.05 5.63 -30.04
C SER A 496 4.23 4.40 -29.63
N GLY A 497 3.16 4.11 -30.37
CA GLY A 497 2.27 2.97 -30.15
C GLY A 497 0.91 3.30 -29.52
N ASP A 498 0.72 4.51 -28.98
CA ASP A 498 -0.58 4.94 -28.47
C ASP A 498 -1.60 5.06 -29.62
N ALA A 499 -2.86 4.69 -29.37
CA ALA A 499 -3.90 4.76 -30.38
C ALA A 499 -4.33 6.22 -30.65
N VAL A 500 -4.37 6.61 -31.92
CA VAL A 500 -4.90 7.91 -32.34
C VAL A 500 -6.43 7.87 -32.24
N ASP A 501 -7.03 8.92 -31.66
CA ASP A 501 -8.48 9.04 -31.55
C ASP A 501 -9.11 8.96 -32.96
N ARG A 502 -10.18 8.17 -33.08
CA ARG A 502 -10.92 8.05 -34.34
C ARG A 502 -11.46 9.38 -34.85
N ALA A 503 -11.72 10.34 -33.97
CA ALA A 503 -12.20 11.66 -34.36
C ALA A 503 -11.10 12.55 -34.99
N ASP A 504 -9.82 12.18 -34.85
CA ASP A 504 -8.66 12.92 -35.35
C ASP A 504 -8.24 12.51 -36.77
N TYR A 505 -8.94 11.57 -37.38
CA TYR A 505 -8.78 11.23 -38.79
C TYR A 505 -10.08 10.78 -39.45
N THR A 506 -10.15 10.92 -40.77
CA THR A 506 -11.25 10.43 -41.59
C THR A 506 -10.74 9.43 -42.62
N ILE A 507 -11.47 8.32 -42.82
CA ILE A 507 -11.21 7.42 -43.95
C ILE A 507 -11.83 8.06 -45.19
N GLN A 508 -11.01 8.37 -46.18
CA GLN A 508 -11.45 9.04 -47.41
C GLN A 508 -12.06 8.03 -48.40
N TYR A 509 -11.25 7.09 -48.88
CA TYR A 509 -11.66 6.07 -49.86
C TYR A 509 -10.66 4.91 -49.89
N TRP A 510 -11.09 3.81 -50.52
CA TRP A 510 -10.22 2.68 -50.88
C TRP A 510 -9.95 2.70 -52.38
N THR A 511 -8.76 2.28 -52.79
CA THR A 511 -8.44 2.04 -54.19
C THR A 511 -8.02 0.59 -54.43
N TYR A 512 -8.30 0.06 -55.61
CA TYR A 512 -7.82 -1.22 -56.11
C TYR A 512 -6.86 -1.01 -57.27
N TRP A 513 -5.71 -1.69 -57.25
CA TRP A 513 -4.72 -1.64 -58.32
C TRP A 513 -5.12 -2.54 -59.49
N THR A 514 -5.32 -1.96 -60.68
CA THR A 514 -5.75 -2.67 -61.89
C THR A 514 -4.59 -3.29 -62.69
N GLY A 515 -3.34 -3.04 -62.28
CA GLY A 515 -2.14 -3.30 -63.08
C GLY A 515 -1.59 -2.05 -63.77
N THR A 516 -2.43 -1.03 -63.99
CA THR A 516 -2.05 0.23 -64.68
C THR A 516 -2.37 1.48 -63.87
N ASP A 517 -3.46 1.46 -63.09
CA ASP A 517 -3.93 2.59 -62.29
C ASP A 517 -4.66 2.14 -61.02
N ASN A 518 -4.86 3.08 -60.09
CA ASN A 518 -5.62 2.87 -58.86
C ASN A 518 -7.05 3.38 -59.06
N ARG A 519 -8.03 2.49 -59.04
CA ARG A 519 -9.46 2.85 -59.15
C ARG A 519 -10.10 2.87 -57.77
N ILE A 520 -10.92 3.89 -57.47
CA ILE A 520 -11.71 3.94 -56.23
C ILE A 520 -12.73 2.81 -56.20
N VAL A 521 -12.78 2.08 -55.09
CA VAL A 521 -13.64 0.91 -54.89
C VAL A 521 -14.39 0.97 -53.57
N THR A 522 -15.57 0.36 -53.54
CA THR A 522 -16.38 0.17 -52.33
C THR A 522 -16.15 -1.21 -51.72
N GLU A 523 -15.88 -2.23 -52.54
CA GLU A 523 -15.68 -3.62 -52.13
C GLU A 523 -14.21 -4.06 -52.29
N ARG A 524 -13.75 -4.98 -51.43
CA ARG A 524 -12.41 -5.60 -51.52
C ARG A 524 -12.52 -7.11 -51.59
N LYS A 525 -12.98 -7.59 -52.75
CA LYS A 525 -13.32 -9.00 -52.97
C LYS A 525 -12.29 -9.74 -53.83
N ASP A 526 -11.91 -9.15 -54.97
CA ASP A 526 -11.01 -9.77 -55.94
C ASP A 526 -9.55 -9.77 -55.46
N VAL A 527 -8.76 -10.72 -55.96
CA VAL A 527 -7.31 -10.81 -55.74
C VAL A 527 -6.61 -9.54 -56.20
N GLY A 528 -5.64 -9.07 -55.42
CA GLY A 528 -4.82 -7.91 -55.72
C GLY A 528 -4.59 -7.00 -54.53
N THR A 529 -4.10 -5.79 -54.82
CA THR A 529 -3.67 -4.83 -53.81
C THR A 529 -4.71 -3.72 -53.65
N TYR A 530 -5.19 -3.54 -52.43
CA TYR A 530 -6.10 -2.46 -52.03
C TYR A 530 -5.39 -1.48 -51.14
N THR A 531 -5.52 -0.18 -51.40
CA THR A 531 -4.94 0.88 -50.58
C THR A 531 -6.04 1.71 -49.94
N VAL A 532 -5.99 1.89 -48.62
CA VAL A 532 -6.87 2.83 -47.91
C VAL A 532 -6.19 4.18 -47.77
N TYR A 533 -6.94 5.26 -47.97
CA TYR A 533 -6.46 6.63 -47.75
C TYR A 533 -7.16 7.25 -46.55
N LEU A 534 -6.38 7.73 -45.59
CA LEU A 534 -6.81 8.42 -44.38
C LEU A 534 -6.33 9.86 -44.42
N LEU A 535 -7.09 10.77 -43.81
CA LEU A 535 -6.77 12.19 -43.73
C LEU A 535 -6.80 12.66 -42.27
N GLY A 536 -5.73 13.31 -41.81
CA GLY A 536 -5.65 13.88 -40.46
C GLY A 536 -6.52 15.12 -40.29
N GLN A 537 -6.99 15.36 -39.05
CA GLN A 537 -7.77 16.53 -38.68
C GLN A 537 -7.66 16.83 -37.17
N ARG A 538 -8.24 17.96 -36.73
CA ARG A 538 -8.33 18.40 -35.31
C ARG A 538 -6.97 18.61 -34.65
N ASN A 539 -6.41 17.57 -34.02
CA ASN A 539 -5.10 17.63 -33.38
C ASN A 539 -3.96 17.44 -34.39
N TYR A 540 -4.31 17.08 -35.63
CA TYR A 540 -3.36 16.79 -36.70
C TYR A 540 -3.59 17.64 -37.94
N THR A 541 -2.51 17.90 -38.65
CA THR A 541 -2.54 18.57 -39.94
C THR A 541 -3.27 17.73 -40.98
N ASN A 542 -3.81 18.41 -41.99
CA ASN A 542 -4.59 17.83 -43.09
C ASN A 542 -3.68 17.15 -44.14
N GLU A 543 -2.90 16.15 -43.71
CA GLU A 543 -2.02 15.32 -44.55
C GLU A 543 -2.63 13.92 -44.71
N SER A 544 -2.37 13.26 -45.85
CA SER A 544 -2.88 11.91 -46.12
C SER A 544 -1.91 10.80 -45.69
N LYS A 545 -2.44 9.71 -45.11
CA LYS A 545 -1.72 8.45 -44.86
C LYS A 545 -2.41 7.28 -45.51
N GLN A 546 -1.64 6.22 -45.78
CA GLN A 546 -2.15 5.03 -46.45
C GLN A 546 -1.69 3.75 -45.79
N ALA A 547 -2.48 2.69 -45.98
CA ALA A 547 -2.13 1.32 -45.64
C ALA A 547 -2.64 0.37 -46.72
N ILE A 548 -2.03 -0.81 -46.83
CA ILE A 548 -2.23 -1.74 -47.93
C ILE A 548 -2.82 -3.05 -47.40
N LEU A 549 -3.89 -3.53 -48.05
CA LEU A 549 -4.44 -4.87 -47.92
C LEU A 549 -4.09 -5.65 -49.18
N THR A 550 -3.51 -6.84 -49.03
CA THR A 550 -3.27 -7.77 -50.14
C THR A 550 -4.24 -8.94 -50.05
N ILE A 551 -4.94 -9.23 -51.15
CA ILE A 551 -5.73 -10.44 -51.31
C ILE A 551 -4.98 -11.37 -52.26
N ASP A 552 -4.44 -12.47 -51.73
CA ASP A 552 -3.71 -13.48 -52.49
C ASP A 552 -4.66 -14.49 -53.15
N LYS A 553 -4.19 -15.11 -54.23
CA LYS A 553 -4.94 -16.15 -54.95
C LYS A 553 -5.23 -17.36 -54.07
N CYS A 554 -6.41 -17.93 -54.23
CA CYS A 554 -6.74 -19.21 -53.62
C CYS A 554 -6.08 -20.35 -54.42
N LYS A 555 -5.23 -21.13 -53.74
CA LYS A 555 -4.53 -22.27 -54.33
C LYS A 555 -5.46 -23.48 -54.39
N LEU A 556 -5.60 -24.06 -55.58
CA LEU A 556 -6.42 -25.22 -55.87
C LEU A 556 -5.56 -26.42 -56.23
N ASN A 557 -5.89 -27.57 -55.66
CA ASN A 557 -5.43 -28.89 -56.07
C ASN A 557 -6.50 -29.53 -56.97
N ALA A 558 -6.07 -30.48 -57.80
CA ALA A 558 -6.93 -31.24 -58.70
C ALA A 558 -6.91 -32.73 -58.35
N ARG A 559 -8.07 -33.40 -58.45
CA ARG A 559 -8.19 -34.86 -58.33
C ARG A 559 -9.14 -35.42 -59.38
N ILE A 560 -8.87 -36.65 -59.82
CA ILE A 560 -9.74 -37.38 -60.75
C ILE A 560 -10.86 -38.06 -59.94
N THR A 561 -12.09 -37.93 -60.41
CA THR A 561 -13.30 -38.53 -59.82
C THR A 561 -14.16 -39.13 -60.90
N GLY A 562 -14.89 -40.21 -60.61
CA GLY A 562 -15.87 -40.80 -61.54
C GLY A 562 -16.48 -42.07 -60.96
N ASP A 563 -17.20 -42.80 -61.79
CA ASP A 563 -18.00 -43.97 -61.37
C ASP A 563 -17.15 -45.25 -61.29
N SER A 564 -16.15 -45.40 -62.17
CA SER A 564 -15.20 -46.51 -62.16
C SER A 564 -13.86 -46.13 -62.81
N PHE A 565 -12.74 -46.47 -62.17
CA PHE A 565 -11.39 -46.33 -62.74
C PHE A 565 -10.95 -47.57 -63.53
N ASP A 566 -11.80 -48.59 -63.61
CA ASP A 566 -11.50 -49.82 -64.32
C ASP A 566 -12.25 -49.88 -65.65
N LYS A 567 -11.61 -50.44 -66.69
CA LYS A 567 -12.23 -50.73 -67.99
C LYS A 567 -11.82 -52.08 -68.54
N VAL A 568 -12.64 -52.64 -69.42
CA VAL A 568 -12.28 -53.85 -70.19
C VAL A 568 -11.40 -53.44 -71.37
N TYR A 569 -10.40 -54.24 -71.72
CA TYR A 569 -9.50 -53.97 -72.84
C TYR A 569 -10.24 -53.65 -74.16
N ASP A 570 -9.93 -52.50 -74.75
CA ASP A 570 -10.39 -52.06 -76.09
C ASP A 570 -9.23 -51.69 -77.02
N GLY A 571 -7.97 -51.86 -76.60
CA GLY A 571 -6.80 -51.47 -77.38
C GLY A 571 -6.59 -49.96 -77.50
N THR A 572 -7.17 -49.14 -76.60
CA THR A 572 -6.96 -47.69 -76.56
C THR A 572 -6.57 -47.23 -75.16
N THR A 573 -5.94 -46.06 -75.05
CA THR A 573 -5.70 -45.35 -73.79
C THR A 573 -6.89 -44.52 -73.34
N ASP A 574 -7.93 -44.40 -74.18
CA ASP A 574 -9.02 -43.47 -73.99
C ASP A 574 -9.93 -43.88 -72.83
N ILE A 575 -10.52 -42.89 -72.17
CA ILE A 575 -11.53 -43.10 -71.14
C ILE A 575 -12.87 -43.37 -71.80
N ARG A 576 -13.62 -44.33 -71.28
CA ARG A 576 -14.96 -44.64 -71.80
C ARG A 576 -16.06 -43.83 -71.12
N GLU A 577 -17.15 -43.62 -71.85
CA GLU A 577 -18.31 -42.86 -71.34
C GLU A 577 -18.87 -43.46 -70.03
N GLU A 578 -18.90 -44.79 -69.91
CA GLU A 578 -19.39 -45.47 -68.71
C GLU A 578 -18.53 -45.25 -67.45
N GLN A 579 -17.27 -44.78 -67.60
CA GLN A 579 -16.40 -44.48 -66.47
C GLN A 579 -16.71 -43.11 -65.86
N ASN A 580 -17.31 -42.20 -66.64
CA ASN A 580 -17.75 -40.88 -66.21
C ASN A 580 -16.67 -40.09 -65.42
N LEU A 581 -15.42 -40.16 -65.88
CA LEU A 581 -14.29 -39.51 -65.21
C LEU A 581 -14.31 -38.00 -65.47
N SER A 582 -14.02 -37.24 -64.41
CA SER A 582 -13.91 -35.78 -64.42
C SER A 582 -12.84 -35.32 -63.43
N VAL A 583 -12.42 -34.05 -63.53
CA VAL A 583 -11.47 -33.44 -62.59
C VAL A 583 -12.21 -32.53 -61.63
N GLN A 584 -12.12 -32.83 -60.34
CA GLN A 584 -12.64 -31.97 -59.29
C GLN A 584 -11.52 -31.11 -58.70
N LEU A 585 -11.79 -29.81 -58.59
CA LEU A 585 -10.91 -28.85 -57.94
C LEU A 585 -11.24 -28.72 -56.44
N TYR A 586 -10.22 -28.58 -55.61
CA TYR A 586 -10.41 -28.38 -54.17
C TYR A 586 -9.27 -27.57 -53.55
N SER A 587 -9.55 -26.93 -52.41
CA SER A 587 -8.58 -26.24 -51.55
C SER A 587 -8.70 -26.74 -50.12
N ASP A 588 -7.87 -26.22 -49.21
CA ASP A 588 -8.01 -26.46 -47.77
C ASP A 588 -9.36 -25.97 -47.21
N SER A 589 -10.00 -25.02 -47.90
CA SER A 589 -11.33 -24.50 -47.55
C SER A 589 -12.49 -25.32 -48.12
N GLY A 590 -12.21 -26.34 -48.93
CA GLY A 590 -13.20 -27.21 -49.57
C GLY A 590 -13.24 -27.08 -51.09
N THR A 591 -14.29 -27.63 -51.70
CA THR A 591 -14.56 -27.59 -53.14
C THR A 591 -15.24 -26.26 -53.51
N PRO A 592 -14.62 -25.42 -54.37
CA PRO A 592 -15.25 -24.17 -54.84
C PRO A 592 -16.53 -24.43 -55.63
N ASP A 593 -17.38 -23.41 -55.73
CA ASP A 593 -18.53 -23.44 -56.65
C ASP A 593 -18.02 -23.54 -58.10
N SER A 594 -18.55 -24.52 -58.84
CA SER A 594 -18.22 -24.74 -60.25
C SER A 594 -18.50 -23.53 -61.17
N GLN A 595 -19.39 -22.63 -60.77
CA GLN A 595 -19.62 -21.37 -61.47
C GLN A 595 -18.46 -20.38 -61.25
N ASP A 596 -17.90 -20.34 -60.03
CA ASP A 596 -16.76 -19.48 -59.69
C ASP A 596 -15.46 -19.98 -60.34
N VAL A 597 -15.19 -21.28 -60.21
CA VAL A 597 -14.03 -21.93 -60.81
C VAL A 597 -14.25 -23.44 -61.01
N ARG A 598 -13.89 -23.94 -62.19
CA ARG A 598 -13.94 -25.35 -62.59
C ARG A 598 -12.77 -25.69 -63.51
N ALA A 599 -12.44 -26.98 -63.59
CA ALA A 599 -11.53 -27.47 -64.61
C ALA A 599 -12.23 -27.39 -65.99
N ASP A 600 -11.51 -26.93 -67.01
CA ASP A 600 -12.06 -26.73 -68.36
C ASP A 600 -11.43 -27.70 -69.36
N GLN A 601 -10.23 -27.41 -69.85
CA GLN A 601 -9.49 -28.35 -70.70
C GLN A 601 -8.78 -29.36 -69.83
N VAL A 602 -9.08 -30.65 -70.05
CA VAL A 602 -8.41 -31.77 -69.38
C VAL A 602 -8.16 -32.88 -70.40
N ASN A 603 -6.91 -33.30 -70.55
CA ASN A 603 -6.58 -34.51 -71.30
C ASN A 603 -6.58 -35.70 -70.33
N LEU A 604 -7.62 -36.54 -70.40
CA LEU A 604 -7.76 -37.75 -69.59
C LEU A 604 -7.46 -39.00 -70.42
N ALA A 605 -6.45 -39.76 -70.02
CA ALA A 605 -6.11 -41.04 -70.65
C ALA A 605 -5.34 -41.96 -69.69
N TYR A 606 -5.40 -43.26 -69.92
CA TYR A 606 -4.46 -44.21 -69.32
C TYR A 606 -3.06 -44.02 -69.92
N GLN A 607 -2.01 -44.19 -69.13
CA GLN A 607 -0.64 -44.20 -69.62
C GLN A 607 -0.34 -45.37 -70.57
N SER A 608 -1.13 -46.44 -70.51
CA SER A 608 -1.00 -47.64 -71.33
C SER A 608 -2.36 -48.15 -71.78
N ALA A 609 -2.40 -48.77 -72.96
CA ALA A 609 -3.60 -49.44 -73.47
C ALA A 609 -3.67 -50.93 -73.06
N ASP A 610 -2.59 -51.49 -72.51
CA ASP A 610 -2.48 -52.91 -72.17
C ASP A 610 -3.22 -53.27 -70.86
N VAL A 611 -3.45 -54.56 -70.67
CA VAL A 611 -4.09 -55.10 -69.46
C VAL A 611 -3.14 -55.00 -68.27
N GLY A 612 -3.66 -54.48 -67.16
CA GLY A 612 -2.90 -54.26 -65.93
C GLY A 612 -3.34 -52.99 -65.20
N GLU A 613 -2.68 -52.72 -64.07
CA GLU A 613 -2.84 -51.47 -63.32
C GLU A 613 -1.97 -50.39 -63.95
N HIS A 614 -2.59 -49.29 -64.36
CA HIS A 614 -1.93 -48.16 -65.00
C HIS A 614 -2.40 -46.84 -64.40
N ASP A 615 -1.58 -45.79 -64.47
CA ASP A 615 -2.03 -44.45 -64.09
C ASP A 615 -2.97 -43.90 -65.17
N ILE A 616 -4.10 -43.35 -64.72
CA ILE A 616 -4.94 -42.44 -65.49
C ILE A 616 -4.40 -41.04 -65.20
N GLU A 617 -3.91 -40.36 -66.22
CA GLU A 617 -3.40 -39.01 -66.11
C GLU A 617 -4.45 -38.00 -66.60
N ALA A 618 -4.68 -36.98 -65.78
CA ALA A 618 -5.31 -35.73 -66.18
C ALA A 618 -4.21 -34.70 -66.39
N ALA A 619 -3.88 -34.39 -67.64
CA ALA A 619 -2.83 -33.42 -67.98
C ALA A 619 -3.40 -32.15 -68.62
N ASN A 620 -2.61 -31.06 -68.56
CA ASN A 620 -2.93 -29.74 -69.12
C ASN A 620 -4.21 -29.11 -68.54
N ILE A 621 -4.44 -29.29 -67.24
CA ILE A 621 -5.62 -28.77 -66.56
C ILE A 621 -5.59 -27.23 -66.61
N THR A 622 -6.65 -26.64 -67.17
CA THR A 622 -6.87 -25.19 -67.18
C THR A 622 -8.11 -24.82 -66.36
N LEU A 623 -8.14 -23.58 -65.85
CA LEU A 623 -9.24 -23.06 -65.04
C LEU A 623 -10.18 -22.19 -65.88
N ALA A 624 -11.49 -22.41 -65.75
CA ALA A 624 -12.53 -21.51 -66.24
C ALA A 624 -13.57 -21.24 -65.15
N GLY A 625 -14.38 -20.19 -65.32
CA GLY A 625 -15.36 -19.76 -64.31
C GLY A 625 -15.39 -18.24 -64.19
N ASP A 626 -16.46 -17.71 -63.60
CA ASP A 626 -16.70 -16.27 -63.49
C ASP A 626 -15.59 -15.57 -62.67
N ASN A 627 -14.97 -16.30 -61.75
CA ASN A 627 -13.94 -15.81 -60.84
C ASN A 627 -12.59 -16.54 -60.95
N ALA A 628 -12.36 -17.30 -62.03
CA ALA A 628 -11.16 -18.12 -62.20
C ALA A 628 -9.84 -17.34 -62.06
N LYS A 629 -9.82 -16.04 -62.39
CA LYS A 629 -8.67 -15.13 -62.21
C LYS A 629 -8.17 -15.04 -60.75
N ASN A 630 -9.05 -15.29 -59.78
CA ASN A 630 -8.78 -15.21 -58.34
C ASN A 630 -8.22 -16.52 -57.77
N TYR A 631 -8.10 -17.56 -58.60
CA TYR A 631 -7.58 -18.87 -58.24
C TYR A 631 -6.29 -19.18 -59.00
N GLU A 632 -5.50 -20.09 -58.46
CA GLU A 632 -4.36 -20.69 -59.16
C GLU A 632 -4.28 -22.19 -58.87
N LEU A 633 -3.93 -22.98 -59.88
CA LEU A 633 -3.63 -24.39 -59.69
C LEU A 633 -2.24 -24.53 -59.07
N THR A 634 -2.13 -25.40 -58.07
CA THR A 634 -0.83 -25.80 -57.51
C THR A 634 -0.04 -26.63 -58.51
N GLU A 635 -0.72 -27.53 -59.21
CA GLU A 635 -0.18 -28.37 -60.28
C GLU A 635 -1.19 -28.45 -61.44
N ASN A 636 -0.69 -28.47 -62.68
CA ASN A 636 -1.51 -28.54 -63.90
C ASN A 636 -1.78 -29.99 -64.37
N SER A 637 -1.45 -30.97 -63.54
CA SER A 637 -1.71 -32.39 -63.78
C SER A 637 -2.02 -33.12 -62.48
N THR A 638 -2.74 -34.23 -62.58
CA THR A 638 -2.98 -35.17 -61.46
C THR A 638 -3.15 -36.58 -62.02
N SER A 639 -2.87 -37.60 -61.21
CA SER A 639 -2.97 -39.00 -61.64
C SER A 639 -3.63 -39.88 -60.58
N ILE A 640 -4.29 -40.94 -61.04
CA ILE A 640 -4.88 -41.98 -60.19
C ILE A 640 -4.69 -43.37 -60.83
N LYS A 641 -4.59 -44.42 -60.01
CA LYS A 641 -4.51 -45.80 -60.52
C LYS A 641 -5.87 -46.30 -61.01
N GLY A 642 -5.88 -46.98 -62.15
CA GLY A 642 -7.02 -47.70 -62.69
C GLY A 642 -6.59 -49.01 -63.37
N ASN A 643 -7.49 -49.99 -63.43
CA ASN A 643 -7.16 -51.30 -64.00
C ASN A 643 -7.82 -51.51 -65.37
N ILE A 644 -7.02 -51.93 -66.35
CA ILE A 644 -7.53 -52.46 -67.60
C ILE A 644 -7.61 -53.98 -67.47
N VAL A 645 -8.81 -54.54 -67.51
CA VAL A 645 -9.04 -55.99 -67.39
C VAL A 645 -9.07 -56.67 -68.76
N ALA A 646 -8.55 -57.90 -68.82
CA ALA A 646 -8.52 -58.67 -70.05
C ALA A 646 -9.93 -58.93 -70.62
N ARG A 647 -10.01 -58.92 -71.94
CA ARG A 647 -11.25 -59.10 -72.70
C ARG A 647 -11.37 -60.53 -73.23
N ASP A 648 -12.59 -61.04 -73.34
CA ASP A 648 -12.84 -62.30 -74.05
C ASP A 648 -12.82 -62.13 -75.57
N PHE A 649 -12.37 -63.14 -76.31
CA PHE A 649 -12.55 -63.17 -77.77
C PHE A 649 -14.05 -63.14 -78.11
N ALA A 650 -14.44 -62.34 -79.12
CA ALA A 650 -15.84 -62.23 -79.53
C ALA A 650 -16.36 -63.53 -80.13
N SER A 651 -15.51 -64.23 -80.90
CA SER A 651 -15.79 -65.59 -81.37
C SER A 651 -14.50 -66.37 -81.62
N MET A 652 -14.59 -67.70 -81.57
CA MET A 652 -13.53 -68.63 -81.96
C MET A 652 -14.17 -69.73 -82.80
N THR A 653 -13.59 -70.06 -83.95
CA THR A 653 -14.04 -71.17 -84.80
C THR A 653 -12.90 -72.16 -85.00
N VAL A 654 -13.21 -73.45 -84.92
CA VAL A 654 -12.24 -74.54 -85.09
C VAL A 654 -12.87 -75.63 -85.95
N SER A 655 -12.13 -76.08 -86.94
CA SER A 655 -12.53 -77.18 -87.83
C SER A 655 -11.30 -78.01 -88.21
N ALA A 656 -11.51 -79.27 -88.59
CA ALA A 656 -10.45 -80.13 -89.08
C ALA A 656 -10.92 -80.89 -90.32
N ASP A 657 -9.98 -81.14 -91.22
CA ASP A 657 -10.22 -81.96 -92.39
C ASP A 657 -10.29 -83.46 -92.00
N PRO A 658 -11.17 -84.25 -92.64
CA PRO A 658 -11.31 -85.68 -92.33
C PRO A 658 -10.05 -86.47 -92.72
N LEU A 659 -9.64 -87.41 -91.86
CA LEU A 659 -8.43 -88.23 -92.03
C LEU A 659 -8.77 -89.72 -92.23
N THR A 660 -7.93 -90.42 -92.99
CA THR A 660 -8.01 -91.88 -93.20
C THR A 660 -6.74 -92.54 -92.70
N TYR A 661 -6.85 -93.52 -91.80
CA TYR A 661 -5.69 -94.17 -91.20
C TYR A 661 -4.98 -95.10 -92.19
N ASN A 662 -3.69 -94.86 -92.46
CA ASN A 662 -2.89 -95.60 -93.44
C ASN A 662 -1.77 -96.47 -92.84
N GLY A 663 -1.75 -96.64 -91.50
CA GLY A 663 -0.74 -97.44 -90.79
C GLY A 663 0.44 -96.65 -90.21
N THR A 664 0.41 -95.32 -90.23
CA THR A 664 1.39 -94.41 -89.56
C THR A 664 0.67 -93.28 -88.79
N GLU A 665 1.36 -92.55 -87.92
CA GLU A 665 0.78 -91.43 -87.15
C GLU A 665 0.16 -90.37 -88.09
N GLN A 666 -1.11 -90.03 -87.88
CA GLN A 666 -1.84 -89.02 -88.65
C GLN A 666 -1.93 -87.72 -87.86
N LYS A 667 -1.43 -86.62 -88.42
CA LYS A 667 -1.59 -85.27 -87.85
C LYS A 667 -2.74 -84.54 -88.59
N PRO A 668 -3.81 -84.12 -87.91
CA PRO A 668 -4.87 -83.35 -88.57
C PRO A 668 -4.37 -81.97 -88.96
N GLN A 669 -4.91 -81.47 -90.07
CA GLN A 669 -4.88 -80.04 -90.36
C GLN A 669 -6.07 -79.40 -89.63
N ILE A 670 -5.78 -78.54 -88.66
CA ILE A 670 -6.79 -77.80 -87.90
C ILE A 670 -6.80 -76.38 -88.43
N HIS A 671 -7.97 -75.95 -88.93
CA HIS A 671 -8.23 -74.56 -89.29
C HIS A 671 -8.91 -73.88 -88.11
N ALA A 672 -8.17 -73.01 -87.43
CA ALA A 672 -8.65 -72.23 -86.29
C ALA A 672 -8.59 -70.73 -86.63
N SER A 673 -9.64 -70.00 -86.28
CA SER A 673 -9.67 -68.54 -86.39
C SER A 673 -10.41 -67.94 -85.21
N VAL A 674 -10.06 -66.71 -84.84
CA VAL A 674 -10.76 -65.95 -83.81
C VAL A 674 -11.16 -64.58 -84.33
N GLU A 675 -12.22 -64.04 -83.77
CA GLU A 675 -12.59 -62.64 -83.92
C GLU A 675 -12.36 -61.94 -82.57
N THR A 676 -11.50 -60.91 -82.57
CA THR A 676 -11.25 -60.08 -81.39
C THR A 676 -12.48 -59.24 -81.02
N GLY A 677 -13.33 -58.94 -82.00
CA GLY A 677 -14.48 -58.05 -81.89
C GLY A 677 -14.11 -56.59 -81.65
N LEU A 678 -12.86 -56.21 -81.95
CA LEU A 678 -12.33 -54.86 -81.91
C LEU A 678 -11.77 -54.52 -83.29
N SER A 679 -12.18 -53.41 -83.89
CA SER A 679 -11.72 -53.02 -85.23
C SER A 679 -10.27 -52.55 -85.28
N ASN A 680 -9.71 -52.16 -84.13
CA ASN A 680 -8.34 -51.67 -83.95
C ASN A 680 -7.35 -52.75 -83.49
N VAL A 681 -7.79 -53.99 -83.27
CA VAL A 681 -6.94 -55.09 -82.80
C VAL A 681 -7.03 -56.29 -83.75
N SER A 682 -5.94 -56.57 -84.47
CA SER A 682 -5.87 -57.68 -85.43
C SER A 682 -5.81 -59.05 -84.73
N PRO A 683 -6.54 -60.08 -85.19
CA PRO A 683 -6.45 -61.43 -84.68
C PRO A 683 -5.15 -62.16 -85.07
N ASP A 684 -4.29 -61.59 -85.91
CA ASP A 684 -3.08 -62.26 -86.43
C ASP A 684 -2.03 -62.59 -85.35
N ALA A 685 -2.04 -61.88 -84.22
CA ALA A 685 -1.10 -62.13 -83.12
C ALA A 685 -1.57 -63.25 -82.17
N VAL A 686 -2.67 -63.93 -82.49
CA VAL A 686 -3.21 -65.04 -81.68
C VAL A 686 -2.37 -66.28 -81.88
N VAL A 687 -1.93 -66.85 -80.77
CA VAL A 687 -1.19 -68.11 -80.74
C VAL A 687 -2.16 -69.25 -80.44
N PHE A 688 -2.30 -70.17 -81.39
CA PHE A 688 -3.07 -71.39 -81.18
C PHE A 688 -2.17 -72.49 -80.62
N THR A 689 -2.61 -73.07 -79.50
CA THR A 689 -1.97 -74.23 -78.89
C THR A 689 -2.98 -75.37 -78.74
N TYR A 690 -2.49 -76.59 -78.71
CA TYR A 690 -3.31 -77.79 -78.85
C TYR A 690 -3.04 -78.77 -77.70
N SER A 691 -4.08 -79.45 -77.24
CA SER A 691 -3.98 -80.46 -76.19
C SER A 691 -4.90 -81.65 -76.45
N LYS A 692 -4.46 -82.85 -76.05
CA LYS A 692 -5.30 -84.07 -76.04
C LYS A 692 -6.12 -84.21 -74.75
N ASN A 693 -5.69 -83.57 -73.66
CA ASN A 693 -6.28 -83.73 -72.33
C ASN A 693 -6.89 -82.44 -71.75
N GLY A 694 -6.71 -81.31 -72.44
CA GLY A 694 -7.25 -80.01 -72.03
C GLY A 694 -6.43 -79.29 -70.95
N VAL A 695 -5.28 -79.85 -70.55
CA VAL A 695 -4.39 -79.30 -69.51
C VAL A 695 -3.01 -78.99 -70.08
N ASP A 696 -2.41 -79.94 -70.82
CA ASP A 696 -1.06 -79.79 -71.38
C ASP A 696 -1.14 -79.29 -72.82
N TYR A 697 -0.92 -78.00 -73.02
CA TYR A 697 -0.99 -77.34 -74.33
C TYR A 697 0.40 -77.22 -74.98
N GLN A 698 0.49 -77.55 -76.27
CA GLN A 698 1.70 -77.49 -77.07
C GLN A 698 1.45 -76.77 -78.40
N SER A 699 2.48 -76.20 -79.01
CA SER A 699 2.37 -75.47 -80.29
C SER A 699 2.10 -76.39 -81.48
N GLU A 700 2.53 -77.64 -81.43
CA GLU A 700 2.30 -78.63 -82.49
C GLU A 700 0.98 -79.38 -82.30
N ILE A 701 0.26 -79.55 -83.41
CA ILE A 701 -0.97 -80.35 -83.44
C ILE A 701 -0.64 -81.82 -83.10
N PRO A 702 -1.28 -82.41 -82.07
CA PRO A 702 -1.00 -83.78 -81.67
C PRO A 702 -1.42 -84.77 -82.77
N GLY A 703 -0.57 -85.76 -83.05
CA GLY A 703 -0.90 -86.84 -83.99
C GLY A 703 -1.63 -88.02 -83.34
N PHE A 704 -2.30 -88.84 -84.15
CA PHE A 704 -3.07 -90.00 -83.75
C PHE A 704 -2.57 -91.26 -84.45
N THR A 705 -2.37 -92.34 -83.70
CA THR A 705 -1.72 -93.57 -84.18
C THR A 705 -2.70 -94.71 -84.44
N ASP A 706 -3.99 -94.43 -84.39
CA ASP A 706 -5.08 -95.40 -84.46
C ASP A 706 -6.37 -94.74 -85.00
N ALA A 707 -7.29 -95.57 -85.51
CA ALA A 707 -8.57 -95.11 -86.05
C ALA A 707 -9.59 -94.90 -84.92
N GLY A 708 -10.24 -93.74 -84.88
CA GLY A 708 -11.10 -93.34 -83.78
C GLY A 708 -11.54 -91.88 -83.89
N THR A 709 -12.42 -91.45 -82.97
CA THR A 709 -12.74 -90.02 -82.81
C THR A 709 -12.02 -89.50 -81.58
N TYR A 710 -11.10 -88.56 -81.78
CA TYR A 710 -10.28 -87.96 -80.73
C TYR A 710 -10.74 -86.54 -80.47
N GLN A 711 -10.82 -86.17 -79.20
CA GLN A 711 -11.10 -84.79 -78.83
C GLN A 711 -9.78 -84.02 -78.75
N VAL A 712 -9.68 -82.93 -79.49
CA VAL A 712 -8.57 -81.98 -79.45
C VAL A 712 -9.08 -80.67 -78.85
N TYR A 713 -8.38 -80.20 -77.83
CA TYR A 713 -8.59 -78.89 -77.25
C TYR A 713 -7.70 -77.91 -78.01
N VAL A 714 -8.30 -76.91 -78.62
CA VAL A 714 -7.61 -75.80 -79.27
C VAL A 714 -7.77 -74.60 -78.36
N LYS A 715 -6.65 -74.03 -77.91
CA LYS A 715 -6.61 -72.81 -77.10
C LYS A 715 -6.04 -71.66 -77.90
N ALA A 716 -6.81 -70.59 -78.01
CA ALA A 716 -6.36 -69.30 -78.51
C ALA A 716 -5.86 -68.47 -77.34
N SER A 717 -4.60 -68.07 -77.40
CA SER A 717 -3.95 -67.20 -76.42
C SER A 717 -3.43 -65.95 -77.13
N MET A 718 -3.70 -64.78 -76.57
CA MET A 718 -3.23 -63.49 -77.08
C MET A 718 -3.05 -62.54 -75.90
N ASP A 719 -2.02 -61.70 -75.94
CA ASP A 719 -1.82 -60.67 -74.93
C ASP A 719 -3.08 -59.80 -74.82
N ASN A 720 -3.42 -59.39 -73.59
CA ASN A 720 -4.60 -58.58 -73.25
C ASN A 720 -5.97 -59.26 -73.42
N PHE A 721 -6.02 -60.53 -73.86
CA PHE A 721 -7.23 -61.32 -73.94
C PHE A 721 -7.22 -62.48 -72.93
N ASN A 722 -8.40 -62.88 -72.47
CA ASN A 722 -8.56 -64.14 -71.75
C ASN A 722 -8.41 -65.31 -72.75
N ASP A 723 -7.69 -66.35 -72.34
CA ASP A 723 -7.54 -67.57 -73.14
C ASP A 723 -8.91 -68.17 -73.49
N ALA A 724 -9.17 -68.40 -74.79
CA ALA A 724 -10.37 -69.09 -75.25
C ALA A 724 -10.05 -70.54 -75.65
N VAL A 725 -10.81 -71.50 -75.14
CA VAL A 725 -10.64 -72.93 -75.44
C VAL A 725 -11.87 -73.47 -76.14
N LYS A 726 -11.68 -74.13 -77.27
CA LYS A 726 -12.72 -74.94 -77.93
C LYS A 726 -12.28 -76.38 -78.12
N THR A 727 -13.23 -77.30 -78.05
CA THR A 727 -13.02 -78.71 -78.34
C THR A 727 -13.46 -79.04 -79.76
N LEU A 728 -12.63 -79.82 -80.44
CA LEU A 728 -12.85 -80.31 -81.79
C LEU A 728 -12.72 -81.83 -81.80
N ASN A 729 -13.71 -82.51 -82.35
CA ASN A 729 -13.63 -83.96 -82.56
C ASN A 729 -12.97 -84.24 -83.91
N VAL A 730 -11.81 -84.88 -83.90
CA VAL A 730 -11.07 -85.32 -85.09
C VAL A 730 -11.34 -86.81 -85.29
N THR A 731 -12.01 -87.17 -86.39
CA THR A 731 -12.30 -88.56 -86.73
C THR A 731 -11.29 -89.09 -87.76
N VAL A 732 -10.62 -90.19 -87.40
CA VAL A 732 -9.70 -90.93 -88.29
C VAL A 732 -10.40 -92.22 -88.74
N GLN A 733 -10.70 -92.35 -90.04
CA GLN A 733 -11.51 -93.44 -90.62
C GLN A 733 -10.66 -94.68 -91.02
N GLN A 734 -11.21 -95.89 -90.88
CA GLN A 734 -10.58 -97.19 -91.21
C GLN A 734 -11.23 -97.84 -92.45
N ALA A 735 -10.47 -98.49 -93.35
CA ALA A 735 -10.98 -99.19 -94.54
C ALA A 735 -11.81 -100.46 -94.21
N PRO A 736 -12.81 -100.88 -95.03
CA PRO A 736 -13.94 -101.69 -94.56
C PRO A 736 -13.75 -103.21 -94.59
N SER A 737 -13.97 -103.91 -93.46
CA SER A 737 -14.93 -105.02 -93.30
C SER A 737 -14.89 -105.76 -91.93
N SER A 738 -16.10 -106.10 -91.45
CA SER A 738 -16.53 -107.24 -90.60
C SER A 738 -16.33 -107.28 -89.08
N SER A 739 -17.47 -107.12 -88.40
CA SER A 739 -18.06 -107.98 -87.34
C SER A 739 -17.44 -108.06 -85.94
N GLY A 740 -18.26 -107.70 -84.95
CA GLY A 740 -18.67 -108.69 -83.94
C GLY A 740 -18.33 -108.41 -82.48
N SER A 741 -19.38 -108.01 -81.74
CA SER A 741 -19.75 -108.55 -80.41
C SER A 741 -19.07 -108.04 -79.12
N HIS A 742 -19.93 -107.32 -78.38
CA HIS A 742 -20.41 -107.64 -77.03
C HIS A 742 -19.51 -107.47 -75.79
N SER A 743 -20.13 -106.73 -74.86
CA SER A 743 -20.30 -107.03 -73.43
C SER A 743 -19.24 -106.55 -72.44
N GLY A 744 -19.74 -106.15 -71.26
CA GLY A 744 -18.96 -106.14 -70.03
C GLY A 744 -18.98 -104.81 -69.30
N GLY A 745 -19.98 -104.60 -68.44
CA GLY A 745 -20.03 -103.44 -67.57
C GLY A 745 -19.14 -103.54 -66.33
N GLY A 746 -19.27 -102.51 -65.50
CA GLY A 746 -19.09 -102.62 -64.06
C GLY A 746 -17.72 -102.24 -63.50
N GLY A 747 -17.66 -101.02 -62.95
CA GLY A 747 -17.50 -100.91 -61.50
C GLY A 747 -16.12 -100.61 -60.92
N LYS A 748 -16.14 -99.55 -60.10
CA LYS A 748 -15.35 -99.31 -58.88
C LYS A 748 -13.85 -99.03 -59.00
N GLY A 749 -13.51 -97.85 -58.50
CA GLY A 749 -12.88 -97.81 -57.18
C GLY A 749 -11.50 -97.18 -57.12
N GLY A 750 -11.44 -96.04 -56.43
CA GLY A 750 -10.52 -95.87 -55.29
C GLY A 750 -9.04 -95.63 -55.58
N GLY A 751 -8.64 -94.37 -55.42
CA GLY A 751 -7.88 -93.96 -54.23
C GLY A 751 -6.36 -94.17 -54.23
N GLY A 752 -5.72 -93.29 -53.46
CA GLY A 752 -4.37 -93.49 -52.92
C GLY A 752 -3.34 -92.56 -53.56
N LYS A 753 -2.99 -91.44 -52.91
CA LYS A 753 -2.06 -91.31 -51.76
C LYS A 753 -0.59 -91.38 -52.16
N GLY A 754 0.16 -90.45 -51.58
CA GLY A 754 1.59 -90.62 -51.31
C GLY A 754 2.34 -89.30 -51.53
N SER A 755 2.54 -88.42 -50.54
CA SER A 755 3.51 -88.56 -49.42
C SER A 755 4.95 -88.44 -49.97
N SER A 756 5.93 -87.71 -49.42
CA SER A 756 6.13 -87.07 -48.11
C SER A 756 7.57 -86.55 -48.06
N GLY A 757 7.87 -85.67 -47.10
CA GLY A 757 9.15 -85.64 -46.36
C GLY A 757 9.83 -84.27 -46.37
N LYS A 758 9.63 -83.42 -45.36
CA LYS A 758 10.32 -83.33 -44.03
C LYS A 758 11.81 -82.93 -44.08
N GLY A 759 12.12 -81.76 -43.50
CA GLY A 759 12.86 -81.73 -42.23
C GLY A 759 14.17 -80.93 -42.12
N SER A 760 14.08 -79.76 -41.48
CA SER A 760 14.94 -79.21 -40.39
C SER A 760 16.40 -78.75 -40.62
N SER A 761 16.65 -77.47 -40.31
CA SER A 761 17.51 -76.95 -39.20
C SER A 761 18.36 -75.74 -39.59
N GLY A 762 18.46 -74.73 -38.71
CA GLY A 762 19.46 -73.66 -38.83
C GLY A 762 19.06 -72.31 -38.22
N LYS A 763 19.85 -71.84 -37.25
CA LYS A 763 19.65 -70.67 -36.39
C LYS A 763 19.90 -69.31 -37.08
N GLY A 764 19.25 -68.27 -36.53
CA GLY A 764 19.91 -66.99 -36.24
C GLY A 764 19.40 -65.76 -36.99
N SER A 765 18.71 -64.85 -36.30
CA SER A 765 18.96 -63.41 -36.42
C SER A 765 18.31 -62.65 -35.26
N SER A 766 19.14 -61.98 -34.47
CA SER A 766 18.73 -60.94 -33.51
C SER A 766 19.42 -59.65 -33.92
N GLY A 767 18.67 -58.71 -34.47
CA GLY A 767 19.06 -57.34 -34.72
C GLY A 767 17.84 -56.45 -34.52
N LYS A 768 17.72 -55.84 -33.34
CA LYS A 768 16.59 -54.99 -32.94
C LYS A 768 17.09 -53.53 -32.84
N SER A 769 16.50 -52.70 -33.71
CA SER A 769 16.11 -51.28 -33.54
C SER A 769 17.04 -50.30 -32.81
N SER A 770 17.45 -49.24 -33.52
CA SER A 770 17.91 -47.97 -32.95
C SER A 770 16.83 -46.88 -33.05
N SER A 771 16.42 -46.43 -31.87
CA SER A 771 15.87 -45.13 -31.43
C SER A 771 15.29 -44.12 -32.44
N GLY A 772 13.98 -43.93 -32.35
CA GLY A 772 13.29 -42.65 -32.53
C GLY A 772 12.16 -42.57 -31.50
N SER A 773 12.24 -41.65 -30.54
CA SER A 773 11.33 -41.56 -29.40
C SER A 773 9.95 -41.04 -29.82
N SER A 774 8.99 -41.95 -29.96
CA SER A 774 7.56 -41.65 -29.99
C SER A 774 7.07 -41.49 -28.55
N SER A 775 6.49 -40.34 -28.20
CA SER A 775 5.86 -40.09 -26.90
C SER A 775 4.66 -41.02 -26.68
N THR A 776 4.85 -42.11 -25.95
CA THR A 776 3.80 -43.10 -25.68
C THR A 776 2.72 -42.49 -24.78
N VAL A 777 1.47 -42.43 -25.26
CA VAL A 777 0.31 -42.06 -24.42
C VAL A 777 0.03 -43.22 -23.46
N THR A 778 -0.07 -42.92 -22.16
CA THR A 778 -0.31 -43.86 -21.07
C THR A 778 -1.62 -43.52 -20.36
N LYS A 779 -2.25 -44.49 -19.69
CA LYS A 779 -3.49 -44.29 -18.95
C LYS A 779 -3.22 -44.35 -17.45
N ASP A 780 -3.41 -43.22 -16.77
CA ASP A 780 -3.31 -43.05 -15.32
C ASP A 780 -4.65 -43.37 -14.67
N SER A 781 -4.64 -44.11 -13.56
CA SER A 781 -5.88 -44.53 -12.88
C SER A 781 -6.67 -43.37 -12.28
N GLN A 782 -6.00 -42.26 -11.93
CA GLN A 782 -6.64 -41.05 -11.44
C GLN A 782 -6.88 -40.07 -12.60
N LYS A 783 -5.81 -39.70 -13.31
CA LYS A 783 -5.82 -38.58 -14.27
C LYS A 783 -6.29 -38.93 -15.68
N GLY A 784 -6.49 -40.21 -15.99
CA GLY A 784 -6.86 -40.66 -17.34
C GLY A 784 -5.68 -40.64 -18.32
N TYR A 785 -5.95 -40.38 -19.60
CA TYR A 785 -4.90 -40.33 -20.62
C TYR A 785 -3.88 -39.22 -20.37
N ARG A 786 -2.59 -39.57 -20.42
CA ARG A 786 -1.47 -38.63 -20.26
C ARG A 786 -0.29 -39.01 -21.14
N SER A 787 0.54 -38.05 -21.49
CA SER A 787 1.86 -38.29 -22.08
C SER A 787 2.95 -37.51 -21.35
N GLU A 788 4.21 -37.90 -21.51
CA GLU A 788 5.33 -37.15 -20.91
C GLU A 788 5.41 -35.71 -21.45
N GLU A 789 5.06 -35.51 -22.72
CA GLU A 789 5.11 -34.20 -23.37
C GLU A 789 3.94 -33.31 -22.94
N GLN A 790 2.72 -33.83 -22.97
CA GLN A 790 1.50 -33.04 -22.77
C GLN A 790 1.00 -33.03 -21.33
N GLY A 791 1.51 -33.91 -20.46
CA GLY A 791 0.90 -34.12 -19.15
C GLY A 791 -0.48 -34.76 -19.29
N VAL A 792 -1.46 -34.25 -18.57
CA VAL A 792 -2.87 -34.70 -18.66
C VAL A 792 -3.47 -34.31 -20.01
N ILE A 793 -4.07 -35.28 -20.71
CA ILE A 793 -4.76 -35.08 -21.98
C ILE A 793 -6.26 -34.97 -21.68
N THR A 794 -6.90 -33.90 -22.13
CA THR A 794 -8.33 -33.67 -21.86
C THR A 794 -9.23 -34.02 -23.04
N GLY A 795 -10.43 -34.54 -22.76
CA GLY A 795 -11.46 -34.81 -23.77
C GLY A 795 -12.29 -33.55 -24.11
N ALA A 796 -13.27 -33.71 -25.01
CA ALA A 796 -14.22 -32.63 -25.32
C ALA A 796 -14.97 -32.15 -24.05
N SER A 797 -15.26 -30.86 -23.96
CA SER A 797 -15.90 -30.23 -22.80
C SER A 797 -17.30 -30.81 -22.51
N ASN A 798 -17.62 -31.03 -21.23
CA ASN A 798 -18.95 -31.46 -20.72
C ASN A 798 -19.43 -32.89 -21.06
N GLN A 799 -18.54 -33.89 -21.14
CA GLN A 799 -18.95 -35.32 -21.24
C GLN A 799 -19.04 -36.03 -19.86
N ALA A 800 -19.74 -37.17 -19.84
CA ALA A 800 -20.04 -37.97 -18.64
C ALA A 800 -18.77 -38.58 -17.99
N VAL A 801 -18.85 -38.86 -16.69
CA VAL A 801 -17.74 -39.39 -15.87
C VAL A 801 -17.27 -40.77 -16.38
N ASN A 802 -15.95 -41.03 -16.40
CA ASN A 802 -15.27 -42.29 -16.78
C ASN A 802 -15.08 -42.61 -18.29
N ASP A 803 -14.97 -41.62 -19.17
CA ASP A 803 -14.56 -41.85 -20.58
C ASP A 803 -13.05 -42.08 -20.77
N GLY A 804 -12.28 -41.97 -19.68
CA GLY A 804 -10.83 -42.14 -19.66
C GLY A 804 -10.04 -40.83 -19.80
N TYR A 805 -10.69 -39.68 -19.93
CA TYR A 805 -10.05 -38.36 -20.02
C TYR A 805 -10.34 -37.50 -18.78
N SER A 806 -9.47 -36.52 -18.56
CA SER A 806 -9.78 -35.40 -17.66
C SER A 806 -10.58 -34.33 -18.43
N HIS A 807 -11.35 -33.51 -17.72
CA HIS A 807 -12.16 -32.46 -18.34
C HIS A 807 -12.05 -31.14 -17.59
N TRP A 808 -11.91 -30.06 -18.35
CA TRP A 808 -12.12 -28.71 -17.84
C TRP A 808 -13.61 -28.46 -17.64
N ILE A 809 -13.97 -28.00 -16.46
CA ILE A 809 -15.35 -27.66 -16.08
C ILE A 809 -15.37 -26.18 -15.67
N LYS A 810 -16.34 -25.42 -16.17
CA LYS A 810 -16.58 -24.03 -15.75
C LYS A 810 -17.91 -23.94 -15.03
N ASP A 811 -17.89 -23.39 -13.83
CA ASP A 811 -19.10 -23.02 -13.09
C ASP A 811 -19.07 -21.54 -12.69
N ALA A 812 -19.97 -21.13 -11.80
CA ALA A 812 -20.08 -19.75 -11.33
C ALA A 812 -18.84 -19.24 -10.56
N ARG A 813 -18.00 -20.12 -10.03
CA ARG A 813 -16.77 -19.75 -9.30
C ARG A 813 -15.55 -19.67 -10.20
N GLY A 814 -15.53 -20.43 -11.30
CA GLY A 814 -14.45 -20.38 -12.28
C GLY A 814 -14.17 -21.73 -12.93
N TRP A 815 -13.00 -21.85 -13.54
CA TRP A 815 -12.53 -23.10 -14.13
C TRP A 815 -11.94 -24.02 -13.06
N TRP A 816 -12.24 -25.30 -13.14
CA TRP A 816 -11.55 -26.36 -12.39
C TRP A 816 -11.34 -27.58 -13.28
N LEU A 817 -10.37 -28.43 -12.93
CA LEU A 817 -10.04 -29.63 -13.68
C LEU A 817 -10.61 -30.85 -12.96
N ARG A 818 -11.51 -31.59 -13.62
CA ARG A 818 -11.97 -32.89 -13.14
C ARG A 818 -11.09 -33.97 -13.74
N TYR A 819 -10.41 -34.74 -12.90
CA TYR A 819 -9.71 -35.95 -13.31
C TYR A 819 -10.67 -37.04 -13.78
N SER A 820 -10.13 -38.04 -14.50
CA SER A 820 -10.93 -39.13 -15.06
C SER A 820 -11.68 -39.93 -14.00
N ASP A 821 -11.14 -40.06 -12.78
CA ASP A 821 -11.77 -40.75 -11.65
C ASP A 821 -12.78 -39.89 -10.88
N GLY A 822 -12.98 -38.63 -11.30
CA GLY A 822 -13.89 -37.68 -10.68
C GLY A 822 -13.27 -36.82 -9.57
N THR A 823 -12.00 -37.06 -9.18
CA THR A 823 -11.26 -36.18 -8.27
C THR A 823 -10.76 -34.92 -8.98
N TRP A 824 -10.12 -33.99 -8.26
CA TRP A 824 -9.58 -32.75 -8.84
C TRP A 824 -8.30 -32.30 -8.13
N PRO A 825 -7.39 -31.59 -8.80
CA PRO A 825 -6.19 -31.04 -8.17
C PRO A 825 -6.57 -29.94 -7.17
N MET A 826 -5.95 -29.94 -5.99
CA MET A 826 -6.09 -28.89 -4.98
C MET A 826 -4.75 -28.59 -4.33
N GLY A 827 -4.42 -27.30 -4.23
CA GLY A 827 -3.26 -26.83 -3.47
C GLY A 827 -3.51 -26.81 -1.96
N ASN A 828 -2.51 -26.37 -1.20
CA ASN A 828 -2.68 -26.01 0.21
C ASN A 828 -2.85 -24.48 0.32
N THR A 829 -3.27 -23.97 1.47
CA THR A 829 -3.36 -22.52 1.69
C THR A 829 -1.99 -21.86 1.47
N GLY A 830 -1.86 -21.04 0.43
CA GLY A 830 -0.62 -20.35 0.04
C GLY A 830 0.35 -21.14 -0.85
N ALA A 831 0.04 -22.39 -1.21
CA ALA A 831 0.84 -23.22 -2.12
C ALA A 831 -0.06 -23.87 -3.16
N PHE A 832 0.29 -23.79 -4.44
CA PHE A 832 -0.60 -24.25 -5.50
C PHE A 832 -0.31 -25.69 -5.90
N HIS A 833 -1.33 -26.42 -6.33
CA HIS A 833 -1.13 -27.67 -7.06
C HIS A 833 -0.87 -27.33 -8.52
N TRP A 834 0.32 -27.66 -9.01
CA TRP A 834 0.71 -27.45 -10.40
C TRP A 834 0.42 -28.70 -11.22
N GLU A 835 -0.34 -28.55 -12.30
CA GLU A 835 -0.64 -29.65 -13.22
C GLU A 835 -0.32 -29.25 -14.66
N LYS A 836 0.41 -30.11 -15.37
CA LYS A 836 0.63 -29.95 -16.80
C LYS A 836 -0.54 -30.56 -17.56
N VAL A 837 -1.28 -29.77 -18.31
CA VAL A 837 -2.49 -30.18 -19.04
C VAL A 837 -2.38 -29.70 -20.49
N ASN A 838 -2.49 -30.63 -21.45
CA ASN A 838 -2.31 -30.39 -22.88
C ASN A 838 -1.06 -29.57 -23.24
N GLY A 839 0.05 -29.84 -22.54
CA GLY A 839 1.35 -29.21 -22.76
C GLY A 839 1.59 -27.90 -22.00
N ARG A 840 0.58 -27.36 -21.28
CA ARG A 840 0.69 -26.09 -20.52
C ARG A 840 0.58 -26.34 -19.02
N TRP A 841 1.26 -25.51 -18.23
CA TRP A 841 1.20 -25.58 -16.76
C TRP A 841 0.07 -24.72 -16.21
N TRP A 842 -0.69 -25.29 -15.27
CA TRP A 842 -1.84 -24.66 -14.62
C TRP A 842 -1.72 -24.80 -13.10
N ALA A 843 -2.11 -23.76 -12.36
CA ALA A 843 -2.02 -23.73 -10.90
C ALA A 843 -3.41 -23.72 -10.26
N PHE A 844 -3.67 -24.67 -9.38
CA PHE A 844 -4.95 -24.82 -8.68
C PHE A 844 -4.81 -24.44 -7.21
N GLY A 845 -5.71 -23.57 -6.75
CA GLY A 845 -5.74 -23.10 -5.37
C GLY A 845 -6.25 -24.15 -4.38
N ALA A 846 -6.36 -23.77 -3.10
CA ALA A 846 -6.80 -24.66 -2.04
C ALA A 846 -8.23 -25.21 -2.20
N GLU A 847 -9.06 -24.50 -2.99
CA GLU A 847 -10.44 -24.92 -3.30
C GLU A 847 -10.53 -25.70 -4.63
N GLY A 848 -9.40 -25.94 -5.31
CA GLY A 848 -9.33 -26.72 -6.55
C GLY A 848 -9.68 -25.97 -7.84
N TYR A 849 -9.92 -24.66 -7.74
CA TYR A 849 -10.13 -23.79 -8.91
C TYR A 849 -8.81 -23.26 -9.47
N LEU A 850 -8.80 -23.06 -10.78
CA LEU A 850 -7.70 -22.43 -11.51
C LEU A 850 -7.48 -21.02 -10.98
N SER A 851 -6.24 -20.73 -10.60
CA SER A 851 -5.82 -19.36 -10.26
C SER A 851 -5.43 -18.60 -11.53
N THR A 852 -5.72 -17.30 -11.60
CA THR A 852 -5.38 -16.45 -12.76
C THR A 852 -4.72 -15.16 -12.29
N GLY A 853 -3.93 -14.52 -13.15
CA GLY A 853 -3.13 -13.34 -12.83
C GLY A 853 -1.85 -13.66 -12.05
N TRP A 854 -1.41 -12.70 -11.24
CA TRP A 854 -0.20 -12.85 -10.41
C TRP A 854 -0.45 -13.78 -9.23
N ILE A 855 0.35 -14.85 -9.13
CA ILE A 855 0.30 -15.81 -8.03
C ILE A 855 1.67 -15.91 -7.36
N HIS A 856 1.69 -15.92 -6.02
CA HIS A 856 2.90 -16.15 -5.24
C HIS A 856 2.85 -17.55 -4.64
N ASP A 857 3.70 -18.44 -5.13
CA ASP A 857 3.78 -19.82 -4.65
C ASP A 857 4.79 -19.93 -3.51
N THR A 858 4.33 -20.28 -2.31
CA THR A 858 5.19 -20.38 -1.12
C THR A 858 6.15 -21.57 -1.14
N LEU A 859 5.90 -22.62 -1.95
CA LEU A 859 6.83 -23.74 -2.09
C LEU A 859 8.02 -23.36 -2.97
N HIS A 860 7.75 -22.61 -4.05
CA HIS A 860 8.77 -22.16 -5.00
C HIS A 860 9.38 -20.80 -4.64
N GLN A 861 8.84 -20.12 -3.61
CA GLN A 861 9.27 -18.80 -3.13
C GLN A 861 9.39 -17.77 -4.26
N GLY A 862 8.39 -17.73 -5.14
CA GLY A 862 8.43 -16.93 -6.35
C GLY A 862 7.07 -16.49 -6.84
N TRP A 863 7.07 -15.41 -7.61
CA TRP A 863 5.90 -14.92 -8.33
C TRP A 863 5.82 -15.57 -9.71
N PHE A 864 4.62 -15.96 -10.10
CA PHE A 864 4.30 -16.48 -11.43
C PHE A 864 3.12 -15.68 -11.98
N TYR A 865 2.94 -15.73 -13.30
CA TYR A 865 1.74 -15.18 -13.94
C TYR A 865 0.99 -16.27 -14.68
N MET A 866 -0.30 -16.40 -14.39
CA MET A 866 -1.18 -17.42 -14.95
C MET A 866 -2.24 -16.78 -15.84
N ASP A 867 -2.18 -17.06 -17.14
CA ASP A 867 -3.20 -16.62 -18.10
C ASP A 867 -4.32 -17.67 -18.21
N GLU A 868 -5.59 -17.23 -18.23
CA GLU A 868 -6.75 -18.13 -18.28
C GLU A 868 -6.77 -19.00 -19.56
N ASN A 869 -6.17 -18.53 -20.66
CA ASN A 869 -6.16 -19.23 -21.95
C ASN A 869 -4.80 -19.87 -22.27
N GLN A 870 -3.70 -19.26 -21.84
CA GLN A 870 -2.34 -19.65 -22.19
C GLN A 870 -1.63 -20.45 -21.09
N GLY A 871 -2.21 -20.54 -19.89
CA GLY A 871 -1.57 -21.17 -18.73
C GLY A 871 -0.43 -20.31 -18.20
N MET A 872 0.53 -20.94 -17.53
CA MET A 872 1.69 -20.25 -16.94
C MET A 872 2.53 -19.60 -18.04
N LEU A 873 2.71 -18.28 -17.93
CA LEU A 873 3.53 -17.53 -18.88
C LEU A 873 5.03 -17.66 -18.56
N THR A 874 5.86 -17.51 -19.58
CA THR A 874 7.33 -17.48 -19.49
C THR A 874 7.91 -16.43 -20.44
N GLY A 875 9.18 -16.05 -20.26
CA GLY A 875 9.84 -15.01 -21.02
C GLY A 875 9.39 -13.59 -20.65
N TRP A 876 9.65 -12.63 -21.55
CA TRP A 876 9.19 -11.25 -21.41
C TRP A 876 7.68 -11.16 -21.61
N GLN A 877 6.99 -10.56 -20.64
CA GLN A 877 5.55 -10.37 -20.66
C GLN A 877 5.20 -8.92 -20.34
N PHE A 878 4.32 -8.32 -21.15
CA PHE A 878 3.81 -6.97 -20.92
C PHE A 878 2.46 -7.06 -20.19
N ILE A 879 2.47 -6.77 -18.89
CA ILE A 879 1.33 -6.97 -17.99
C ILE A 879 1.04 -5.63 -17.31
N ASN A 880 -0.20 -5.13 -17.42
CA ASN A 880 -0.66 -3.89 -16.77
C ASN A 880 0.26 -2.67 -17.00
N GLY A 881 0.78 -2.52 -18.23
CA GLY A 881 1.61 -1.36 -18.61
C GLY A 881 3.09 -1.46 -18.24
N LYS A 882 3.57 -2.62 -17.76
CA LYS A 882 4.98 -2.85 -17.40
C LYS A 882 5.50 -4.16 -18.01
N TRP A 883 6.79 -4.19 -18.33
CA TRP A 883 7.47 -5.41 -18.76
C TRP A 883 8.01 -6.19 -17.57
N TYR A 884 7.76 -7.49 -17.55
CA TYR A 884 8.25 -8.44 -16.56
C TYR A 884 8.95 -9.60 -17.25
N TYR A 885 10.01 -10.13 -16.64
CA TYR A 885 10.69 -11.32 -17.14
C TYR A 885 10.39 -12.53 -16.26
N LEU A 886 9.67 -13.50 -16.82
CA LEU A 886 9.36 -14.79 -16.21
C LEU A 886 10.36 -15.83 -16.74
N ASN A 887 10.95 -16.65 -15.89
CA ASN A 887 12.03 -17.56 -16.31
C ASN A 887 11.54 -18.58 -17.37
N PRO A 888 12.11 -18.64 -18.59
CA PRO A 888 11.73 -19.63 -19.60
C PRO A 888 12.44 -20.98 -19.44
N ASN A 889 13.45 -21.07 -18.58
CA ASN A 889 14.27 -22.29 -18.45
C ASN A 889 13.49 -23.40 -17.75
N GLN A 890 13.50 -24.60 -18.33
CA GLN A 890 12.88 -25.82 -17.76
C GLN A 890 13.80 -26.48 -16.72
N ASP A 891 14.42 -25.69 -15.83
CA ASP A 891 15.40 -26.13 -14.83
C ASP A 891 14.81 -26.33 -13.42
N GLY A 892 13.47 -26.40 -13.33
CA GLY A 892 12.72 -26.41 -12.07
C GLY A 892 12.36 -25.02 -11.54
N SER A 893 12.78 -23.95 -12.21
CA SER A 893 12.39 -22.57 -11.89
C SER A 893 11.61 -21.87 -13.01
N ALA A 894 11.09 -22.64 -13.97
CA ALA A 894 10.28 -22.15 -15.08
C ALA A 894 9.07 -21.35 -14.57
N GLY A 895 8.84 -20.17 -15.15
CA GLY A 895 7.74 -19.26 -14.81
C GLY A 895 8.00 -18.33 -13.64
N ILE A 896 9.07 -18.54 -12.84
CA ILE A 896 9.41 -17.64 -11.73
C ILE A 896 9.84 -16.27 -12.26
N MET A 897 9.20 -15.21 -11.75
CA MET A 897 9.54 -13.84 -12.05
C MET A 897 10.93 -13.47 -11.52
N TYR A 898 11.74 -12.84 -12.36
CA TYR A 898 13.00 -12.25 -11.94
C TYR A 898 12.71 -10.94 -11.19
N SER A 899 13.41 -10.73 -10.07
CA SER A 899 13.39 -9.48 -9.32
C SER A 899 14.80 -9.11 -8.86
N LYS A 900 15.10 -7.81 -8.86
CA LYS A 900 16.35 -7.23 -8.36
C LYS A 900 17.62 -7.84 -8.98
N ARG A 901 17.56 -8.17 -10.27
CA ARG A 901 18.65 -8.88 -10.98
C ARG A 901 18.65 -8.56 -12.47
N ARG A 902 19.73 -8.95 -13.15
CA ARG A 902 19.78 -8.95 -14.63
C ARG A 902 19.15 -10.23 -15.19
N THR A 903 18.37 -10.08 -16.25
CA THR A 903 17.83 -11.16 -17.07
C THR A 903 18.94 -11.77 -17.94
N PRO A 904 18.78 -13.00 -18.46
CA PRO A 904 19.83 -13.66 -19.26
C PRO A 904 20.20 -12.90 -20.54
N ASP A 905 19.27 -12.10 -21.08
CA ASP A 905 19.48 -11.22 -22.22
C ASP A 905 20.06 -9.84 -21.83
N GLY A 906 20.34 -9.58 -20.56
CA GLY A 906 21.17 -8.47 -20.07
C GLY A 906 20.43 -7.34 -19.36
N TRP A 907 19.11 -7.27 -19.45
CA TRP A 907 18.32 -6.16 -18.90
C TRP A 907 18.14 -6.26 -17.38
N TYR A 908 18.09 -5.12 -16.68
CA TYR A 908 17.83 -5.10 -15.25
C TYR A 908 16.34 -5.03 -14.94
N VAL A 909 15.87 -5.84 -13.99
CA VAL A 909 14.50 -5.76 -13.43
C VAL A 909 14.57 -5.32 -11.97
N LYS A 910 13.67 -4.41 -11.59
CA LYS A 910 13.53 -3.81 -10.25
C LYS A 910 13.10 -4.84 -9.21
N GLU A 911 13.03 -4.39 -7.96
CA GLU A 911 12.57 -5.20 -6.83
C GLU A 911 11.12 -5.67 -7.00
N ASP A 912 10.27 -4.87 -7.66
CA ASP A 912 8.90 -5.24 -8.02
C ASP A 912 8.82 -6.15 -9.26
N GLY A 913 9.97 -6.55 -9.84
CA GLY A 913 10.09 -7.37 -11.04
C GLY A 913 9.89 -6.63 -12.36
N SER A 914 9.54 -5.34 -12.33
CA SER A 914 9.36 -4.55 -13.55
C SER A 914 10.70 -4.15 -14.17
N TRP A 915 10.77 -4.14 -15.49
CA TRP A 915 11.95 -3.70 -16.23
C TRP A 915 12.34 -2.25 -15.86
N ASP A 916 13.65 -2.04 -15.72
CA ASP A 916 14.25 -0.74 -15.45
C ASP A 916 14.76 -0.10 -16.75
N GLU A 917 14.00 0.87 -17.26
CA GLU A 917 14.30 1.57 -18.50
C GLU A 917 15.55 2.46 -18.40
N GLU A 918 15.92 2.90 -17.18
CA GLU A 918 17.06 3.79 -16.94
C GLU A 918 18.39 3.03 -16.78
N ALA A 919 18.34 1.76 -16.40
CA ALA A 919 19.52 0.96 -16.08
C ALA A 919 20.30 0.48 -17.32
N GLY A 920 19.73 0.60 -18.52
CA GLY A 920 20.34 0.13 -19.77
C GLY A 920 20.58 -1.39 -19.81
N ARG A 921 21.25 -1.86 -20.87
CA ARG A 921 21.66 -3.26 -21.04
C ARG A 921 23.05 -3.52 -20.44
#